data_AF-A0A2E8UIF9-F1
#
_entry.id   AF-A0A2E8UIF9-F1
#
_cell.length_a   1.000
_cell.length_b   1.000
_cell.length_c   1.000
_cell.angle_alpha   90.00
_cell.angle_beta   90.00
_cell.angle_gamma   90.00
#
_symmetry.space_group_name_H-M   'P 1'
#
loop_
_entity.id
_entity.type
_entity.pdbx_description
1 polymer ?
#
loop_
_entity_poly.entity_id
_entity_poly.type
_entity_poly.pdbx_seq_one_letter_code
_entity_poly.pdbx_strand_id
1 'polypeptide(L)'
;MARGKTHGAPIAKLLAVALFVSLIGTGLTQATDVEHQTPPIGYISQFGPGFSEVEIVSSAQGLDEPRDLEFHPSPQRLGELWVVNRATDSATIIQDAGSLDQTSETRQDAYGYHFMEEVSAIAFGANHVEFDYQFATAQESRNTYNGQGDPNDFMGPALWPSSLDHYAVENQESGGLLGSHLDMLHESPLGMGVAHDVENAYWYNDGFYGELVHYDFNEDHDTGEDDHSDGVVKRYTEINLTRVADVPGHMDKDEVSGILYIADTGGGRVLWVNTSDQDTTITDISGSESQMEVLAEYSEVTDVEWGVLSSGLSRPSGLVVHENKVFVSQNGNNRITAYNLDDTGKAAFGSRTVETNASSIMGLEIGPSGKLWYVDAEKDVVVRLDPHPDRDYDEVRDSLDVYPDNRLLWSDQDGDGFADQPGTPTSDDCPQAGGTSTIGLRGCPDSDDDGRADLSDDYPEDGTQWADADGDGYGDNPSGIDPDSCPYTTGYSEYDRKGCPDTDEDGYSDPSPDWTSNDGADAFPSHDSQWSDSDSDGYGDNPAPAYLPDDCPQSSGSSTEDRRGCPDSDGDGWSDDGDAFEGDTTQWRDSDSDGYGDNPSPATTPDSCPSVAGNSSIGPMGCPDGDGDGWSDEADSHPDSNLMWSDSDGDGFSDQQGASLSDDCPDQWGKSDQDRSGCPDGDGDGWSDEGDFYPLDPNRHSAASLLAYIGLGATILAMTGLYVYNRR
;
A
#
# COMPACT_ATOMS: atom_id res chain seq x y z
N MET A 1 19.46 58.54 -77.24
CA MET A 1 19.79 59.09 -75.91
C MET A 1 18.51 59.16 -75.09
N ALA A 2 18.56 58.85 -73.78
CA ALA A 2 17.49 58.91 -72.77
C ALA A 2 16.17 58.15 -73.09
N ARG A 3 15.78 57.05 -72.40
CA ARG A 3 15.45 56.79 -70.96
C ARG A 3 14.03 57.23 -70.53
N GLY A 4 13.25 56.25 -70.06
CA GLY A 4 11.94 56.42 -69.38
C GLY A 4 11.08 55.14 -69.48
N LYS A 5 11.38 54.09 -68.72
CA LYS A 5 10.72 53.68 -67.44
C LYS A 5 9.42 52.84 -67.60
N THR A 6 9.62 51.52 -67.62
CA THR A 6 8.90 50.47 -66.84
C THR A 6 7.47 50.73 -66.33
N HIS A 7 6.56 49.80 -66.63
CA HIS A 7 5.39 49.44 -65.81
C HIS A 7 5.44 47.95 -65.48
N GLY A 8 5.05 47.60 -64.25
CA GLY A 8 4.95 46.22 -63.76
C GLY A 8 3.50 45.77 -63.61
N ALA A 9 3.31 44.47 -63.41
CA ALA A 9 2.00 43.79 -63.32
C ALA A 9 1.19 44.15 -62.04
N PRO A 10 -0.14 43.95 -62.05
CA PRO A 10 -0.96 44.06 -60.84
C PRO A 10 -0.90 42.78 -59.99
N ILE A 11 -0.79 42.96 -58.66
CA ILE A 11 -0.93 41.88 -57.67
C ILE A 11 -2.36 41.89 -57.13
N ALA A 12 -2.95 40.71 -56.97
CA ALA A 12 -4.30 40.53 -56.42
C ALA A 12 -4.39 40.96 -54.95
N LYS A 13 -5.57 41.45 -54.53
CA LYS A 13 -5.85 41.80 -53.14
C LYS A 13 -6.58 40.65 -52.45
N LEU A 14 -5.94 40.00 -51.48
CA LEU A 14 -6.67 39.24 -50.47
C LEU A 14 -7.49 40.22 -49.60
N LEU A 15 -8.76 39.87 -49.37
CA LEU A 15 -9.58 40.50 -48.35
C LEU A 15 -9.48 39.68 -47.05
N ALA A 16 -8.83 40.21 -46.02
CA ALA A 16 -8.87 39.62 -44.70
C ALA A 16 -10.16 40.06 -43.98
N VAL A 17 -10.99 39.09 -43.58
CA VAL A 17 -12.19 39.33 -42.77
C VAL A 17 -11.76 39.47 -41.32
N ALA A 18 -11.87 40.68 -40.76
CA ALA A 18 -11.64 40.92 -39.34
C ALA A 18 -12.95 40.72 -38.56
N LEU A 19 -13.03 39.65 -37.76
CA LEU A 19 -14.16 39.41 -36.86
C LEU A 19 -14.09 40.33 -35.63
N PHE A 20 -15.21 40.98 -35.30
CA PHE A 20 -15.35 41.72 -34.05
C PHE A 20 -15.57 40.77 -32.87
N VAL A 21 -14.64 40.72 -31.92
CA VAL A 21 -14.89 40.11 -30.61
C VAL A 21 -15.54 41.14 -29.69
N SER A 22 -16.76 40.86 -29.23
CA SER A 22 -17.48 41.67 -28.24
C SER A 22 -17.26 41.09 -26.85
N LEU A 23 -16.72 41.89 -25.91
CA LEU A 23 -16.64 41.49 -24.50
C LEU A 23 -18.03 41.55 -23.85
N ILE A 24 -18.60 40.40 -23.53
CA ILE A 24 -19.57 40.25 -22.44
C ILE A 24 -19.14 39.02 -21.63
N GLY A 25 -18.60 39.26 -20.43
CA GLY A 25 -18.22 38.19 -19.52
C GLY A 25 -19.30 37.96 -18.47
N THR A 26 -19.81 36.73 -18.39
CA THR A 26 -20.52 36.17 -17.23
C THR A 26 -20.42 34.65 -17.28
N GLY A 27 -19.99 34.01 -16.18
CA GLY A 27 -20.20 32.57 -15.95
C GLY A 27 -19.14 31.63 -16.55
N LEU A 28 -17.89 31.71 -16.08
CA LEU A 28 -17.01 30.54 -16.11
C LEU A 28 -17.47 29.56 -15.03
N THR A 29 -18.39 28.67 -15.37
CA THR A 29 -18.29 27.30 -14.87
C THR A 29 -17.04 26.71 -15.50
N GLN A 30 -16.08 26.25 -14.69
CA GLN A 30 -15.05 25.35 -15.20
C GLN A 30 -15.76 24.06 -15.61
N ALA A 31 -16.08 23.93 -16.89
CA ALA A 31 -16.01 22.61 -17.50
C ALA A 31 -14.54 22.20 -17.36
N THR A 32 -14.30 21.07 -16.70
CA THR A 32 -13.03 20.37 -16.83
C THR A 32 -12.85 20.08 -18.32
N ASP A 33 -11.78 20.60 -18.92
CA ASP A 33 -11.36 20.16 -20.25
C ASP A 33 -11.04 18.66 -20.09
N VAL A 34 -11.98 17.81 -20.51
CA VAL A 34 -11.69 16.39 -20.74
C VAL A 34 -10.71 16.40 -21.89
N GLU A 35 -9.46 16.06 -21.60
CA GLU A 35 -8.39 15.97 -22.57
C GLU A 35 -8.78 14.90 -23.58
N HIS A 36 -9.32 15.34 -24.71
CA HIS A 36 -9.86 14.45 -25.75
C HIS A 36 -8.68 13.67 -26.32
N GLN A 37 -8.45 12.47 -25.78
CA GLN A 37 -7.23 11.73 -26.07
C GLN A 37 -7.15 11.47 -27.57
N THR A 38 -5.95 11.58 -28.13
CA THR A 38 -5.69 11.12 -29.49
C THR A 38 -5.50 9.61 -29.46
N PRO A 39 -6.09 8.83 -30.39
CA PRO A 39 -5.86 7.40 -30.47
C PRO A 39 -4.35 7.08 -30.40
N PRO A 40 -3.91 6.12 -29.57
CA PRO A 40 -2.50 5.79 -29.45
C PRO A 40 -1.98 5.20 -30.76
N ILE A 41 -0.67 5.39 -31.00
CA ILE A 41 -0.01 4.86 -32.19
C ILE A 41 -0.21 3.34 -32.26
N GLY A 42 -0.94 2.89 -33.28
CA GLY A 42 -1.28 1.49 -33.50
C GLY A 42 -2.75 1.12 -33.27
N TYR A 43 -3.55 2.02 -32.68
CA TYR A 43 -4.99 1.81 -32.51
C TYR A 43 -5.72 1.82 -33.86
N ILE A 44 -6.66 0.89 -34.03
CA ILE A 44 -7.41 0.69 -35.28
C ILE A 44 -8.88 1.00 -35.01
N SER A 45 -9.27 2.25 -35.27
CA SER A 45 -10.63 2.77 -35.03
C SER A 45 -11.70 2.01 -35.81
N GLN A 46 -11.36 1.48 -36.99
CA GLN A 46 -12.22 0.63 -37.84
C GLN A 46 -12.59 -0.72 -37.20
N PHE A 47 -11.87 -1.16 -36.16
CA PHE A 47 -12.20 -2.33 -35.35
C PHE A 47 -12.67 -1.95 -33.94
N GLY A 48 -12.11 -0.87 -33.37
CA GLY A 48 -12.38 -0.44 -32.00
C GLY A 48 -12.06 -1.53 -30.96
N PRO A 49 -12.71 -1.57 -29.80
CA PRO A 49 -12.65 -2.68 -28.84
C PRO A 49 -13.40 -3.94 -29.36
N GLY A 50 -14.10 -3.80 -30.49
CA GLY A 50 -15.00 -4.77 -31.10
C GLY A 50 -16.09 -4.03 -31.88
N PHE A 51 -16.78 -4.71 -32.78
CA PHE A 51 -17.75 -4.11 -33.70
C PHE A 51 -19.02 -4.95 -33.86
N SER A 52 -20.09 -4.30 -34.32
CA SER A 52 -21.25 -4.97 -34.93
C SER A 52 -21.05 -5.05 -36.44
N GLU A 53 -21.41 -6.16 -37.06
CA GLU A 53 -21.56 -6.24 -38.51
C GLU A 53 -22.99 -5.87 -38.92
N VAL A 54 -23.13 -4.96 -39.89
CA VAL A 54 -24.41 -4.46 -40.39
C VAL A 54 -24.52 -4.79 -41.87
N GLU A 55 -25.46 -5.67 -42.23
CA GLU A 55 -25.84 -5.91 -43.62
C GLU A 55 -26.49 -4.65 -44.21
N ILE A 56 -25.99 -4.22 -45.37
CA ILE A 56 -26.38 -2.97 -46.03
C ILE A 56 -27.30 -3.27 -47.22
N VAL A 57 -26.85 -4.16 -48.09
CA VAL A 57 -27.47 -4.52 -49.35
C VAL A 57 -27.20 -5.99 -49.62
N SER A 58 -28.17 -6.68 -50.23
CA SER A 58 -28.19 -8.12 -50.48
C SER A 58 -28.55 -8.47 -51.93
N SER A 59 -28.54 -9.75 -52.31
CA SER A 59 -29.08 -10.21 -53.60
C SER A 59 -30.54 -9.82 -53.87
N ALA A 60 -31.34 -9.57 -52.82
CA ALA A 60 -32.70 -9.04 -52.99
C ALA A 60 -32.74 -7.61 -53.58
N GLN A 61 -31.59 -6.94 -53.65
CA GLN A 61 -31.39 -5.56 -54.07
C GLN A 61 -30.45 -5.42 -55.28
N GLY A 62 -30.00 -6.55 -55.86
CA GLY A 62 -29.28 -6.60 -57.14
C GLY A 62 -27.89 -7.24 -57.13
N LEU A 63 -27.37 -7.67 -55.98
CA LEU A 63 -26.05 -8.32 -55.89
C LEU A 63 -26.08 -9.78 -56.41
N ASP A 64 -25.03 -10.18 -57.12
CA ASP A 64 -24.83 -11.54 -57.64
C ASP A 64 -23.32 -11.83 -57.81
N GLU A 65 -22.73 -12.63 -56.92
CA GLU A 65 -21.27 -12.76 -56.73
C GLU A 65 -20.52 -11.41 -56.67
N PRO A 66 -20.86 -10.48 -55.76
CA PRO A 66 -20.20 -9.18 -55.65
C PRO A 66 -18.71 -9.34 -55.31
N ARG A 67 -17.83 -8.69 -56.07
CA ARG A 67 -16.37 -8.84 -55.92
C ARG A 67 -15.69 -7.65 -55.29
N ASP A 68 -16.15 -6.45 -55.60
CA ASP A 68 -15.50 -5.23 -55.14
C ASP A 68 -16.49 -4.09 -54.98
N LEU A 69 -16.10 -3.06 -54.23
CA LEU A 69 -16.95 -1.94 -53.88
C LEU A 69 -16.17 -0.64 -53.67
N GLU A 70 -16.70 0.49 -54.12
CA GLU A 70 -16.11 1.80 -53.86
C GLU A 70 -17.19 2.90 -53.68
N PHE A 71 -16.88 3.90 -52.85
CA PHE A 71 -17.74 5.09 -52.72
C PHE A 71 -17.42 6.12 -53.80
N HIS A 72 -18.47 6.72 -54.35
CA HIS A 72 -18.35 7.74 -55.38
C HIS A 72 -17.57 8.98 -54.86
N PRO A 73 -16.43 9.39 -55.46
CA PRO A 73 -15.54 10.38 -54.82
C PRO A 73 -16.11 11.81 -54.76
N SER A 74 -17.08 12.14 -55.62
CA SER A 74 -17.73 13.46 -55.62
C SER A 74 -18.26 13.84 -54.23
N PRO A 75 -17.88 15.02 -53.67
CA PRO A 75 -18.41 15.51 -52.41
C PRO A 75 -19.92 15.80 -52.41
N GLN A 76 -20.59 15.67 -53.56
CA GLN A 76 -22.05 15.76 -53.70
C GLN A 76 -22.75 14.40 -53.69
N ARG A 77 -22.01 13.29 -53.90
CA ARG A 77 -22.50 11.91 -53.99
C ARG A 77 -21.86 10.99 -52.93
N LEU A 78 -21.29 11.55 -51.84
CA LEU A 78 -20.54 10.77 -50.82
C LEU A 78 -21.27 9.53 -50.28
N GLY A 79 -22.60 9.58 -50.16
CA GLY A 79 -23.40 8.43 -49.69
C GLY A 79 -23.64 7.35 -50.74
N GLU A 80 -23.08 7.48 -51.95
CA GLU A 80 -23.31 6.59 -53.08
C GLU A 80 -22.20 5.54 -53.18
N LEU A 81 -22.59 4.27 -53.02
CA LEU A 81 -21.69 3.11 -53.08
C LEU A 81 -21.93 2.34 -54.38
N TRP A 82 -20.86 2.03 -55.12
CA TRP A 82 -20.88 1.17 -56.30
C TRP A 82 -20.33 -0.20 -55.90
N VAL A 83 -20.95 -1.27 -56.40
CA VAL A 83 -20.55 -2.66 -56.17
C VAL A 83 -20.55 -3.40 -57.49
N VAL A 84 -19.43 -4.01 -57.87
CA VAL A 84 -19.33 -4.79 -59.12
C VAL A 84 -19.67 -6.26 -58.89
N ASN A 85 -20.59 -6.77 -59.71
CA ASN A 85 -21.13 -8.13 -59.66
C ASN A 85 -20.53 -8.97 -60.78
N ARG A 86 -19.73 -9.99 -60.41
CA ARG A 86 -19.06 -10.87 -61.38
C ARG A 86 -20.07 -11.68 -62.21
N ALA A 87 -21.11 -12.22 -61.57
CA ALA A 87 -22.02 -13.16 -62.23
C ALA A 87 -22.93 -12.51 -63.31
N THR A 88 -22.99 -11.17 -63.35
CA THR A 88 -23.90 -10.41 -64.21
C THR A 88 -23.22 -9.29 -65.01
N ASP A 89 -21.89 -9.14 -64.94
CA ASP A 89 -21.10 -8.11 -65.66
C ASP A 89 -21.70 -6.69 -65.50
N SER A 90 -21.97 -6.31 -64.25
CA SER A 90 -22.81 -5.16 -63.92
C SER A 90 -22.40 -4.48 -62.62
N ALA A 91 -22.78 -3.22 -62.44
CA ALA A 91 -22.66 -2.51 -61.17
C ALA A 91 -24.03 -2.34 -60.48
N THR A 92 -24.10 -2.68 -59.19
CA THR A 92 -25.19 -2.23 -58.29
C THR A 92 -24.76 -0.93 -57.62
N ILE A 93 -25.58 0.10 -57.76
CA ILE A 93 -25.37 1.45 -57.23
C ILE A 93 -26.35 1.65 -56.09
N ILE A 94 -25.84 1.97 -54.90
CA ILE A 94 -26.61 2.16 -53.67
C ILE A 94 -26.55 3.63 -53.27
N GLN A 95 -27.68 4.32 -53.32
CA GLN A 95 -27.83 5.71 -52.90
C GLN A 95 -28.10 5.79 -51.38
N ASP A 96 -27.51 6.78 -50.72
CA ASP A 96 -27.57 6.99 -49.27
C ASP A 96 -27.27 5.69 -48.47
N ALA A 97 -26.19 5.01 -48.86
CA ALA A 97 -25.82 3.68 -48.38
C ALA A 97 -25.69 3.59 -46.86
N GLY A 98 -26.35 2.59 -46.28
CA GLY A 98 -26.40 2.37 -44.83
C GLY A 98 -27.24 3.39 -44.04
N SER A 99 -28.04 4.22 -44.72
CA SER A 99 -29.08 5.07 -44.10
C SER A 99 -30.46 4.36 -44.08
N LEU A 100 -31.47 5.01 -43.49
CA LEU A 100 -32.85 4.53 -43.50
C LEU A 100 -33.60 4.82 -44.81
N ASP A 101 -33.13 5.77 -45.60
CA ASP A 101 -33.74 6.21 -46.87
C ASP A 101 -33.01 5.61 -48.09
N GLN A 102 -32.09 4.67 -47.85
CA GLN A 102 -31.30 3.96 -48.84
C GLN A 102 -32.13 3.40 -50.00
N THR A 103 -31.63 3.54 -51.22
CA THR A 103 -32.18 2.87 -52.42
C THR A 103 -31.06 2.21 -53.24
N SER A 104 -31.39 1.24 -54.10
CA SER A 104 -30.43 0.63 -55.02
C SER A 104 -30.99 0.50 -56.44
N GLU A 105 -30.09 0.57 -57.41
CA GLU A 105 -30.32 0.35 -58.84
C GLU A 105 -29.19 -0.54 -59.37
N THR A 106 -29.46 -1.51 -60.23
CA THR A 106 -28.41 -2.30 -60.88
C THR A 106 -28.40 -2.00 -62.37
N ARG A 107 -27.21 -1.74 -62.90
CA ARG A 107 -26.96 -1.31 -64.27
C ARG A 107 -25.99 -2.27 -64.94
N GLN A 108 -26.41 -2.78 -66.08
CA GLN A 108 -25.66 -3.73 -66.91
C GLN A 108 -25.55 -3.12 -68.30
N ASP A 109 -24.33 -2.95 -68.78
CA ASP A 109 -24.08 -2.49 -70.14
C ASP A 109 -24.36 -3.60 -71.16
N ALA A 110 -24.95 -3.26 -72.30
CA ALA A 110 -25.30 -4.20 -73.37
C ALA A 110 -24.09 -4.97 -73.95
N TYR A 111 -22.88 -4.44 -73.80
CA TYR A 111 -21.60 -5.01 -74.22
C TYR A 111 -20.70 -5.40 -73.02
N GLY A 112 -21.23 -5.37 -71.79
CA GLY A 112 -20.53 -5.77 -70.56
C GLY A 112 -19.91 -7.17 -70.64
N TYR A 113 -20.47 -8.06 -71.46
CA TYR A 113 -19.91 -9.39 -71.77
C TYR A 113 -18.50 -9.37 -72.41
N HIS A 114 -17.98 -8.20 -72.79
CA HIS A 114 -16.59 -7.99 -73.19
C HIS A 114 -15.88 -7.02 -72.23
N PHE A 115 -16.47 -5.84 -71.99
CA PHE A 115 -15.81 -4.76 -71.24
C PHE A 115 -15.88 -4.92 -69.70
N MET A 116 -16.68 -5.84 -69.19
CA MET A 116 -16.90 -6.10 -67.75
C MET A 116 -17.03 -7.61 -67.45
N GLU A 117 -16.57 -8.48 -68.36
CA GLU A 117 -16.77 -9.95 -68.27
C GLU A 117 -16.10 -10.54 -67.03
N GLU A 118 -16.90 -11.13 -66.14
CA GLU A 118 -16.46 -11.73 -64.87
C GLU A 118 -15.64 -10.71 -64.03
N VAL A 119 -16.16 -9.48 -63.92
CA VAL A 119 -15.51 -8.34 -63.23
C VAL A 119 -15.02 -8.68 -61.82
N SER A 120 -13.75 -8.32 -61.56
CA SER A 120 -13.03 -8.64 -60.32
C SER A 120 -12.82 -7.42 -59.42
N ALA A 121 -12.71 -6.22 -60.00
CA ALA A 121 -12.36 -4.99 -59.29
C ALA A 121 -12.90 -3.73 -59.97
N ILE A 122 -13.02 -2.65 -59.18
CA ILE A 122 -13.39 -1.30 -59.62
C ILE A 122 -12.42 -0.27 -59.01
N ALA A 123 -12.10 0.79 -59.74
CA ALA A 123 -11.36 1.94 -59.21
C ALA A 123 -11.85 3.25 -59.83
N PHE A 124 -12.41 4.16 -59.03
CA PHE A 124 -12.74 5.52 -59.41
C PHE A 124 -11.46 6.35 -59.60
N GLY A 125 -11.42 7.15 -60.66
CA GLY A 125 -10.31 8.02 -61.00
C GLY A 125 -10.66 9.50 -60.96
N ALA A 126 -10.26 10.23 -62.02
CA ALA A 126 -10.41 11.68 -62.07
C ALA A 126 -11.86 12.14 -62.38
N ASN A 127 -12.16 13.38 -61.99
CA ASN A 127 -13.40 14.07 -62.38
C ASN A 127 -13.31 14.56 -63.84
N HIS A 128 -14.15 14.03 -64.72
CA HIS A 128 -14.39 14.55 -66.05
C HIS A 128 -15.47 15.66 -66.08
N VAL A 129 -15.52 16.43 -67.17
CA VAL A 129 -16.49 17.53 -67.33
C VAL A 129 -17.86 17.07 -67.84
N GLU A 130 -17.90 15.92 -68.53
CA GLU A 130 -19.10 15.34 -69.14
C GLU A 130 -19.56 14.09 -68.38
N PHE A 131 -18.61 13.22 -68.01
CA PHE A 131 -18.87 11.88 -67.48
C PHE A 131 -18.97 11.78 -65.96
N ASP A 132 -19.00 12.92 -65.25
CA ASP A 132 -18.73 13.02 -63.81
C ASP A 132 -17.35 12.38 -63.50
N TYR A 133 -17.16 11.67 -62.40
CA TYR A 133 -15.94 10.89 -62.19
C TYR A 133 -15.87 9.74 -63.20
N GLN A 134 -14.69 9.43 -63.71
CA GLN A 134 -14.47 8.20 -64.49
C GLN A 134 -14.08 7.07 -63.54
N PHE A 135 -14.29 5.81 -63.93
CA PHE A 135 -13.81 4.66 -63.18
C PHE A 135 -13.30 3.56 -64.13
N ALA A 136 -12.26 2.85 -63.71
CA ALA A 136 -11.76 1.66 -64.39
C ALA A 136 -12.31 0.38 -63.74
N THR A 137 -12.29 -0.71 -64.49
CA THR A 137 -12.64 -2.06 -64.00
C THR A 137 -11.62 -3.09 -64.48
N ALA A 138 -11.42 -4.13 -63.69
CA ALA A 138 -10.64 -5.32 -64.05
C ALA A 138 -11.55 -6.55 -64.23
N GLN A 139 -11.20 -7.42 -65.17
CA GLN A 139 -12.06 -8.50 -65.67
C GLN A 139 -11.32 -9.83 -65.54
N GLU A 140 -11.84 -10.80 -64.77
CA GLU A 140 -11.18 -12.11 -64.58
C GLU A 140 -11.38 -13.05 -65.80
N SER A 141 -11.35 -12.50 -67.01
CA SER A 141 -11.66 -13.18 -68.26
C SER A 141 -10.48 -13.28 -69.24
N ARG A 142 -10.58 -14.21 -70.18
CA ARG A 142 -9.75 -14.33 -71.39
C ARG A 142 -10.51 -13.94 -72.67
N ASN A 143 -11.51 -13.08 -72.53
CA ASN A 143 -12.49 -12.67 -73.53
C ASN A 143 -13.22 -13.88 -74.14
N THR A 144 -14.19 -14.42 -73.40
CA THR A 144 -15.01 -15.54 -73.86
C THR A 144 -16.41 -15.11 -74.29
N TYR A 145 -16.73 -13.82 -74.15
CA TYR A 145 -18.05 -13.25 -74.41
C TYR A 145 -19.15 -13.99 -73.63
N ASN A 146 -18.93 -14.24 -72.34
CA ASN A 146 -19.75 -15.05 -71.42
C ASN A 146 -19.89 -16.50 -71.91
N GLY A 147 -18.77 -17.10 -72.31
CA GLY A 147 -18.71 -18.47 -72.87
C GLY A 147 -19.34 -18.64 -74.24
N GLN A 148 -19.62 -17.56 -74.98
CA GLN A 148 -20.12 -17.62 -76.36
C GLN A 148 -19.02 -17.91 -77.39
N GLY A 149 -17.75 -17.64 -77.06
CA GLY A 149 -16.57 -17.88 -77.90
C GLY A 149 -15.49 -18.72 -77.24
N ASP A 150 -14.53 -19.18 -78.04
CA ASP A 150 -13.24 -19.67 -77.53
C ASP A 150 -12.42 -18.45 -77.03
N PRO A 151 -11.63 -18.58 -75.93
CA PRO A 151 -10.76 -17.51 -75.44
C PRO A 151 -9.84 -16.96 -76.52
N ASN A 152 -9.75 -15.63 -76.62
CA ASN A 152 -8.91 -14.95 -77.61
C ASN A 152 -7.79 -14.08 -77.00
N ASP A 153 -7.74 -13.98 -75.66
CA ASP A 153 -6.74 -13.22 -74.88
C ASP A 153 -6.72 -11.70 -75.13
N PHE A 154 -7.78 -11.17 -75.76
CA PHE A 154 -8.01 -9.75 -75.98
C PHE A 154 -8.79 -9.16 -74.80
N MET A 155 -8.12 -8.98 -73.66
CA MET A 155 -8.63 -8.34 -72.44
C MET A 155 -7.58 -7.43 -71.81
N GLY A 156 -8.04 -6.45 -71.06
CA GLY A 156 -7.31 -5.53 -70.18
C GLY A 156 -8.31 -4.57 -69.53
N PRO A 157 -7.88 -3.51 -68.83
CA PRO A 157 -8.79 -2.62 -68.12
C PRO A 157 -9.72 -1.86 -69.08
N ALA A 158 -10.96 -1.62 -68.62
CA ALA A 158 -11.94 -0.80 -69.32
C ALA A 158 -12.36 0.41 -68.46
N LEU A 159 -12.42 1.58 -69.10
CA LEU A 159 -12.78 2.88 -68.54
C LEU A 159 -14.27 3.18 -68.75
N TRP A 160 -14.92 3.80 -67.75
CA TRP A 160 -16.36 4.01 -67.72
C TRP A 160 -16.74 5.39 -67.15
N PRO A 161 -17.92 5.94 -67.52
CA PRO A 161 -18.47 7.13 -66.90
C PRO A 161 -19.20 6.75 -65.60
N SER A 162 -19.14 7.58 -64.55
CA SER A 162 -20.00 7.43 -63.36
C SER A 162 -21.29 8.25 -63.41
N SER A 163 -21.41 9.14 -64.41
CA SER A 163 -22.62 9.89 -64.66
C SER A 163 -23.78 8.96 -65.01
N LEU A 164 -24.84 9.03 -64.21
CA LEU A 164 -26.04 8.19 -64.35
C LEU A 164 -26.89 8.51 -65.59
N ASP A 165 -26.54 9.55 -66.34
CA ASP A 165 -27.13 9.84 -67.65
C ASP A 165 -26.42 9.11 -68.80
N HIS A 166 -25.19 8.61 -68.58
CA HIS A 166 -24.36 7.92 -69.60
C HIS A 166 -24.19 6.41 -69.32
N TYR A 167 -23.83 6.03 -68.08
CA TYR A 167 -23.47 4.66 -67.72
C TYR A 167 -24.63 3.66 -67.90
N ALA A 168 -24.42 2.64 -68.74
CA ALA A 168 -25.42 1.67 -69.20
C ALA A 168 -26.69 2.32 -69.81
N VAL A 169 -26.56 3.52 -70.39
CA VAL A 169 -27.65 4.28 -71.02
C VAL A 169 -27.36 4.56 -72.49
N GLU A 170 -26.13 4.93 -72.84
CA GLU A 170 -25.75 5.28 -74.21
C GLU A 170 -25.29 4.06 -75.03
N ASN A 171 -25.61 4.07 -76.32
CA ASN A 171 -25.26 3.04 -77.32
C ASN A 171 -25.64 1.59 -76.96
N GLN A 172 -26.74 1.40 -76.21
CA GLN A 172 -27.18 0.09 -75.73
C GLN A 172 -27.85 -0.78 -76.83
N GLU A 173 -28.02 -0.26 -78.05
CA GLU A 173 -28.58 -1.02 -79.17
C GLU A 173 -27.58 -1.93 -79.90
N SER A 174 -28.06 -3.13 -80.26
CA SER A 174 -27.25 -4.11 -81.00
C SER A 174 -26.86 -3.61 -82.40
N GLY A 175 -25.56 -3.56 -82.66
CA GLY A 175 -24.99 -3.19 -83.96
C GLY A 175 -24.81 -1.68 -84.17
N GLY A 176 -24.89 -0.90 -83.09
CA GLY A 176 -24.41 0.48 -83.03
C GLY A 176 -22.96 0.55 -82.53
N LEU A 177 -22.66 1.60 -81.76
CA LEU A 177 -21.45 1.71 -80.93
C LEU A 177 -21.50 0.71 -79.76
N LEU A 178 -20.37 0.52 -79.10
CA LEU A 178 -20.09 -0.56 -78.15
C LEU A 178 -20.44 -0.20 -76.69
N GLY A 179 -21.68 0.26 -76.46
CA GLY A 179 -22.19 0.58 -75.12
C GLY A 179 -21.67 1.90 -74.56
N SER A 180 -21.62 2.01 -73.24
CA SER A 180 -21.24 3.23 -72.51
C SER A 180 -19.80 3.23 -71.99
N HIS A 181 -18.94 2.29 -72.39
CA HIS A 181 -17.52 2.33 -72.04
C HIS A 181 -16.84 3.51 -72.76
N LEU A 182 -15.82 4.10 -72.14
CA LEU A 182 -15.12 5.28 -72.67
C LEU A 182 -13.78 4.94 -73.32
N ASP A 183 -13.17 3.83 -72.88
CA ASP A 183 -11.92 3.30 -73.41
C ASP A 183 -11.73 1.84 -72.93
N MET A 184 -10.93 1.06 -73.66
CA MET A 184 -10.42 -0.23 -73.22
C MET A 184 -9.08 -0.53 -73.90
N LEU A 185 -8.07 -0.79 -73.08
CA LEU A 185 -6.76 -1.26 -73.51
C LEU A 185 -6.62 -2.74 -73.16
N HIS A 186 -5.83 -3.48 -73.94
CA HIS A 186 -5.81 -4.93 -73.92
C HIS A 186 -4.53 -5.46 -73.23
N GLU A 187 -3.88 -6.50 -73.76
CA GLU A 187 -2.62 -7.09 -73.26
C GLU A 187 -2.60 -7.72 -71.84
N SER A 188 -3.63 -7.61 -71.00
CA SER A 188 -3.65 -8.19 -69.64
C SER A 188 -4.95 -8.93 -69.30
N PRO A 189 -5.14 -10.16 -69.80
CA PRO A 189 -6.25 -11.03 -69.43
C PRO A 189 -6.22 -11.45 -67.96
N LEU A 190 -7.35 -11.96 -67.45
CA LEU A 190 -7.50 -12.43 -66.08
C LEU A 190 -7.09 -11.35 -65.06
N GLY A 191 -7.60 -10.13 -65.25
CA GLY A 191 -7.39 -9.01 -64.36
C GLY A 191 -7.89 -9.33 -62.96
N MET A 192 -7.04 -9.13 -61.96
CA MET A 192 -7.35 -9.45 -60.56
C MET A 192 -7.65 -8.23 -59.69
N GLY A 193 -7.26 -7.04 -60.14
CA GLY A 193 -7.31 -5.80 -59.37
C GLY A 193 -6.93 -4.59 -60.23
N VAL A 194 -7.51 -3.44 -59.91
CA VAL A 194 -7.19 -2.13 -60.51
C VAL A 194 -7.08 -1.10 -59.38
N ALA A 195 -6.25 -0.07 -59.56
CA ALA A 195 -6.19 1.10 -58.68
C ALA A 195 -5.94 2.35 -59.51
N HIS A 196 -6.49 3.50 -59.12
CA HIS A 196 -6.22 4.76 -59.80
C HIS A 196 -4.76 5.21 -59.61
N ASP A 197 -4.24 5.97 -60.57
CA ASP A 197 -2.96 6.67 -60.43
C ASP A 197 -3.13 8.18 -60.59
N VAL A 198 -3.47 8.64 -61.80
CA VAL A 198 -3.62 10.07 -62.10
C VAL A 198 -4.37 10.24 -63.42
N GLU A 199 -5.30 11.19 -63.51
CA GLU A 199 -6.09 11.43 -64.74
C GLU A 199 -6.72 10.12 -65.26
N ASN A 200 -6.39 9.68 -66.48
CA ASN A 200 -6.84 8.42 -67.08
C ASN A 200 -5.82 7.26 -66.93
N ALA A 201 -4.88 7.37 -65.99
CA ALA A 201 -3.90 6.33 -65.70
C ALA A 201 -4.27 5.49 -64.46
N TYR A 202 -4.07 4.17 -64.58
CA TYR A 202 -4.43 3.15 -63.60
C TYR A 202 -3.35 2.06 -63.50
N TRP A 203 -3.17 1.54 -62.29
CA TRP A 203 -2.40 0.34 -62.00
C TRP A 203 -3.28 -0.90 -62.16
N TYR A 204 -2.74 -1.99 -62.72
CA TYR A 204 -3.48 -3.20 -63.06
C TYR A 204 -2.72 -4.48 -62.67
N ASN A 205 -3.41 -5.40 -62.00
CA ASN A 205 -2.90 -6.70 -61.59
C ASN A 205 -3.22 -7.75 -62.66
N ASP A 206 -2.26 -8.01 -63.56
CA ASP A 206 -2.39 -8.99 -64.64
C ASP A 206 -2.20 -10.42 -64.11
N GLY A 207 -3.31 -11.17 -64.01
CA GLY A 207 -3.28 -12.57 -63.59
C GLY A 207 -2.86 -13.56 -64.69
N PHE A 208 -2.85 -13.18 -65.97
CA PHE A 208 -2.46 -14.07 -67.06
C PHE A 208 -0.95 -14.16 -67.21
N TYR A 209 -0.25 -13.02 -67.27
CA TYR A 209 1.22 -12.98 -67.31
C TYR A 209 1.84 -12.95 -65.90
N GLY A 210 1.10 -12.51 -64.87
CA GLY A 210 1.57 -12.48 -63.48
C GLY A 210 2.45 -11.26 -63.18
N GLU A 211 2.07 -10.10 -63.70
CA GLU A 211 2.86 -8.87 -63.72
C GLU A 211 2.04 -7.68 -63.20
N LEU A 212 2.69 -6.68 -62.62
CA LEU A 212 2.08 -5.36 -62.45
C LEU A 212 2.16 -4.60 -63.77
N VAL A 213 1.07 -3.96 -64.18
CA VAL A 213 1.02 -3.13 -65.38
C VAL A 213 0.47 -1.75 -65.04
N HIS A 214 1.03 -0.71 -65.65
CA HIS A 214 0.48 0.65 -65.64
C HIS A 214 -0.12 0.93 -67.02
N TYR A 215 -1.39 1.29 -67.02
CA TYR A 215 -2.16 1.68 -68.19
C TYR A 215 -2.44 3.17 -68.10
N ASP A 216 -2.31 3.88 -69.21
CA ASP A 216 -2.75 5.26 -69.36
C ASP A 216 -3.55 5.33 -70.67
N PHE A 217 -4.87 5.50 -70.53
CA PHE A 217 -5.80 5.62 -71.66
C PHE A 217 -5.61 6.94 -72.44
N ASN A 218 -4.90 7.93 -71.86
CA ASN A 218 -4.71 9.26 -72.46
C ASN A 218 -6.04 9.98 -72.77
N GLU A 219 -6.40 10.27 -74.03
CA GLU A 219 -7.69 10.91 -74.37
C GLU A 219 -8.77 9.83 -74.61
N ASP A 220 -9.81 9.78 -73.76
CA ASP A 220 -10.91 8.82 -73.95
C ASP A 220 -11.69 9.07 -75.25
N HIS A 221 -12.24 7.99 -75.82
CA HIS A 221 -12.83 8.01 -77.16
C HIS A 221 -14.34 8.31 -77.19
N ASP A 222 -14.90 8.90 -76.13
CA ASP A 222 -16.36 9.02 -75.92
C ASP A 222 -17.04 7.63 -75.85
N THR A 223 -18.34 7.60 -75.54
CA THR A 223 -19.07 6.36 -75.28
C THR A 223 -19.12 5.42 -76.49
N GLY A 224 -18.52 4.24 -76.34
CA GLY A 224 -18.68 3.11 -77.25
C GLY A 224 -17.97 3.19 -78.60
N GLU A 225 -17.05 4.14 -78.82
CA GLU A 225 -16.15 4.10 -79.98
C GLU A 225 -15.08 2.98 -79.82
N ASP A 226 -14.02 2.98 -80.66
CA ASP A 226 -13.04 1.88 -80.74
C ASP A 226 -11.59 2.30 -81.09
N ASP A 227 -11.24 3.59 -80.99
CA ASP A 227 -9.87 4.09 -81.26
C ASP A 227 -9.14 4.47 -79.96
N HIS A 228 -8.37 3.53 -79.43
CA HIS A 228 -7.49 3.65 -78.26
C HIS A 228 -6.00 3.68 -78.67
N SER A 229 -5.71 4.11 -79.91
CA SER A 229 -4.37 3.94 -80.51
C SER A 229 -3.29 4.90 -79.98
N ASP A 230 -3.68 5.84 -79.12
CA ASP A 230 -2.82 6.73 -78.35
C ASP A 230 -2.52 6.24 -76.92
N GLY A 231 -3.11 5.11 -76.50
CA GLY A 231 -2.88 4.49 -75.20
C GLY A 231 -1.42 4.11 -74.94
N VAL A 232 -1.06 4.09 -73.65
CA VAL A 232 0.30 3.83 -73.16
C VAL A 232 0.25 2.70 -72.13
N VAL A 233 1.06 1.65 -72.35
CA VAL A 233 1.11 0.47 -71.47
C VAL A 233 2.54 0.16 -71.05
N LYS A 234 2.76 0.06 -69.73
CA LYS A 234 4.08 -0.16 -69.10
C LYS A 234 4.03 -1.37 -68.17
N ARG A 235 4.82 -2.40 -68.48
CA ARG A 235 4.82 -3.70 -67.80
C ARG A 235 6.00 -3.81 -66.84
N TYR A 236 5.73 -4.00 -65.55
CA TYR A 236 6.72 -4.07 -64.48
C TYR A 236 7.07 -5.54 -64.21
N THR A 237 7.85 -6.13 -65.12
CA THR A 237 8.06 -7.58 -65.25
C THR A 237 8.80 -8.24 -64.08
N GLU A 238 9.44 -7.45 -63.21
CA GLU A 238 10.06 -7.94 -61.97
C GLU A 238 9.07 -8.14 -60.80
N ILE A 239 7.91 -7.47 -60.85
CA ILE A 239 6.86 -7.56 -59.83
C ILE A 239 5.99 -8.77 -60.17
N ASN A 240 6.46 -9.95 -59.76
CA ASN A 240 5.77 -11.21 -60.00
C ASN A 240 4.55 -11.34 -59.07
N LEU A 241 3.36 -11.26 -59.65
CA LEU A 241 2.05 -11.42 -59.00
C LEU A 241 1.50 -12.82 -59.30
N THR A 242 0.83 -13.43 -58.32
CA THR A 242 0.31 -14.79 -58.46
C THR A 242 -1.17 -14.84 -58.08
N ARG A 243 -2.02 -15.27 -59.02
CA ARG A 243 -3.47 -15.30 -58.79
C ARG A 243 -3.97 -16.60 -58.16
N VAL A 244 -5.05 -16.49 -57.40
CA VAL A 244 -6.02 -17.58 -57.18
C VAL A 244 -7.25 -17.26 -58.03
N ALA A 245 -7.76 -18.25 -58.77
CA ALA A 245 -8.97 -18.04 -59.56
C ALA A 245 -10.19 -17.82 -58.66
N ASP A 246 -11.10 -16.95 -59.12
CA ASP A 246 -12.30 -16.53 -58.42
C ASP A 246 -12.02 -15.85 -57.06
N VAL A 247 -10.83 -15.26 -56.86
CA VAL A 247 -10.48 -14.44 -55.70
C VAL A 247 -9.69 -13.21 -56.18
N PRO A 248 -10.29 -12.00 -56.21
CA PRO A 248 -9.61 -10.81 -56.70
C PRO A 248 -8.39 -10.47 -55.83
N GLY A 249 -7.36 -9.90 -56.43
CA GLY A 249 -6.16 -9.39 -55.78
C GLY A 249 -6.12 -7.88 -55.90
N HIS A 250 -6.92 -7.22 -55.08
CA HIS A 250 -7.13 -5.78 -55.11
C HIS A 250 -5.86 -4.99 -54.76
N MET A 251 -5.89 -3.73 -55.15
CA MET A 251 -4.80 -2.80 -54.98
C MET A 251 -5.38 -1.45 -54.57
N ASP A 252 -4.59 -0.69 -53.84
CA ASP A 252 -4.92 0.69 -53.50
C ASP A 252 -3.62 1.48 -53.33
N LYS A 253 -3.68 2.78 -53.62
CA LYS A 253 -2.54 3.68 -53.67
C LYS A 253 -2.74 4.81 -52.67
N ASP A 254 -1.79 4.96 -51.75
CA ASP A 254 -1.74 6.16 -50.93
C ASP A 254 -1.25 7.36 -51.76
N GLU A 255 -2.19 8.20 -52.20
CA GLU A 255 -1.94 9.44 -52.94
C GLU A 255 -1.01 10.44 -52.22
N VAL A 256 -0.80 10.31 -50.89
CA VAL A 256 0.11 11.18 -50.15
C VAL A 256 1.57 10.71 -50.27
N SER A 257 1.83 9.41 -50.19
CA SER A 257 3.19 8.85 -50.27
C SER A 257 3.60 8.37 -51.66
N GLY A 258 2.65 8.13 -52.57
CA GLY A 258 2.92 7.51 -53.87
C GLY A 258 3.26 6.02 -53.76
N ILE A 259 2.80 5.34 -52.70
CA ILE A 259 2.98 3.90 -52.53
C ILE A 259 1.70 3.17 -52.92
N LEU A 260 1.81 2.30 -53.94
CA LEU A 260 0.79 1.33 -54.32
C LEU A 260 0.97 0.07 -53.48
N TYR A 261 -0.13 -0.47 -52.95
CA TYR A 261 -0.16 -1.74 -52.20
C TYR A 261 -0.98 -2.77 -52.98
N ILE A 262 -0.54 -4.03 -52.96
CA ILE A 262 -1.10 -5.08 -53.83
C ILE A 262 -1.37 -6.35 -53.02
N ALA A 263 -2.59 -6.87 -53.06
CA ALA A 263 -2.95 -8.18 -52.51
C ALA A 263 -2.57 -9.31 -53.48
N ASP A 264 -1.41 -9.94 -53.26
CA ASP A 264 -0.96 -11.10 -54.02
C ASP A 264 -1.63 -12.38 -53.48
N THR A 265 -2.81 -12.69 -54.04
CA THR A 265 -3.75 -13.73 -53.59
C THR A 265 -3.09 -15.12 -53.50
N GLY A 266 -2.36 -15.53 -54.53
CA GLY A 266 -1.65 -16.81 -54.62
C GLY A 266 -0.37 -16.84 -53.80
N GLY A 267 0.28 -15.69 -53.63
CA GLY A 267 1.51 -15.54 -52.87
C GLY A 267 1.29 -15.48 -51.36
N GLY A 268 0.05 -15.24 -50.93
CA GLY A 268 -0.30 -15.08 -49.52
C GLY A 268 0.40 -13.89 -48.88
N ARG A 269 0.57 -12.79 -49.63
CA ARG A 269 1.36 -11.62 -49.23
C ARG A 269 0.75 -10.32 -49.71
N VAL A 270 1.17 -9.21 -49.08
CA VAL A 270 0.92 -7.86 -49.59
C VAL A 270 2.26 -7.28 -50.04
N LEU A 271 2.28 -6.75 -51.25
CA LEU A 271 3.42 -5.99 -51.78
C LEU A 271 3.21 -4.50 -51.59
N TRP A 272 4.30 -3.74 -51.65
CA TRP A 272 4.29 -2.29 -51.85
C TRP A 272 5.19 -1.93 -53.02
N VAL A 273 4.85 -0.87 -53.75
CA VAL A 273 5.57 -0.37 -54.94
C VAL A 273 5.62 1.15 -54.89
N ASN A 274 6.79 1.75 -55.10
CA ASN A 274 6.95 3.20 -55.17
C ASN A 274 6.62 3.69 -56.59
N THR A 275 5.42 4.25 -56.79
CA THR A 275 4.97 4.73 -58.11
C THR A 275 5.69 6.00 -58.56
N SER A 276 6.33 6.70 -57.62
CA SER A 276 7.08 7.94 -57.85
C SER A 276 8.57 7.72 -58.09
N ASP A 277 9.04 6.47 -58.20
CA ASP A 277 10.44 6.17 -58.44
C ASP A 277 10.91 6.62 -59.84
N GLN A 278 12.07 7.26 -59.89
CA GLN A 278 12.69 7.79 -61.11
C GLN A 278 13.98 7.06 -61.49
N ASP A 279 14.49 6.16 -60.65
CA ASP A 279 15.72 5.40 -60.89
C ASP A 279 15.44 4.07 -61.64
N THR A 280 14.39 4.05 -62.48
CA THR A 280 13.94 2.90 -63.27
C THR A 280 14.59 2.80 -64.66
N THR A 281 14.63 1.59 -65.21
CA THR A 281 14.99 1.30 -66.61
C THR A 281 13.72 1.06 -67.43
N ILE A 282 13.51 1.84 -68.49
CA ILE A 282 12.38 1.67 -69.43
C ILE A 282 12.90 1.18 -70.78
N THR A 283 12.31 0.10 -71.30
CA THR A 283 12.67 -0.53 -72.58
C THR A 283 11.44 -0.68 -73.49
N ASP A 284 11.48 -0.09 -74.69
CA ASP A 284 10.47 -0.29 -75.73
C ASP A 284 10.43 -1.77 -76.17
N ILE A 285 9.26 -2.40 -76.02
CA ILE A 285 8.96 -3.79 -76.37
C ILE A 285 7.87 -3.91 -77.44
N SER A 286 7.64 -2.84 -78.21
CA SER A 286 6.66 -2.81 -79.31
C SER A 286 6.91 -3.91 -80.35
N GLY A 287 5.86 -4.63 -80.73
CA GLY A 287 5.90 -5.78 -81.64
C GLY A 287 6.31 -7.10 -81.00
N SER A 288 6.31 -7.19 -79.66
CA SER A 288 6.41 -8.45 -78.92
C SER A 288 5.13 -9.30 -79.03
N GLU A 289 5.19 -10.57 -78.63
CA GLU A 289 4.03 -11.49 -78.69
C GLU A 289 2.92 -11.13 -77.69
N SER A 290 3.20 -10.28 -76.69
CA SER A 290 2.22 -9.82 -75.70
C SER A 290 1.46 -8.57 -76.13
N GLN A 291 1.92 -7.83 -77.16
CA GLN A 291 1.19 -6.68 -77.71
C GLN A 291 0.06 -7.17 -78.62
N MET A 292 -1.18 -6.79 -78.30
CA MET A 292 -2.39 -7.21 -79.00
C MET A 292 -2.89 -6.13 -79.96
N GLU A 293 -2.63 -4.85 -79.66
CA GLU A 293 -3.11 -3.71 -80.46
C GLU A 293 -2.04 -2.66 -80.82
N VAL A 294 -2.47 -1.60 -81.50
CA VAL A 294 -1.62 -0.46 -81.84
C VAL A 294 -1.70 0.54 -80.69
N LEU A 295 -0.55 0.88 -80.10
CA LEU A 295 -0.43 1.77 -78.94
C LEU A 295 0.57 2.89 -79.23
N ALA A 296 0.50 4.01 -78.50
CA ALA A 296 1.51 5.06 -78.56
C ALA A 296 2.84 4.64 -77.92
N GLU A 297 2.77 3.88 -76.82
CA GLU A 297 3.92 3.31 -76.12
C GLU A 297 3.59 1.91 -75.59
N TYR A 298 4.49 0.95 -75.83
CA TYR A 298 4.44 -0.37 -75.22
C TYR A 298 5.82 -0.73 -74.65
N SER A 299 5.97 -0.65 -73.33
CA SER A 299 7.27 -0.64 -72.64
C SER A 299 7.35 -1.68 -71.51
N GLU A 300 8.54 -2.24 -71.31
CA GLU A 300 8.96 -2.95 -70.10
C GLU A 300 9.62 -1.95 -69.13
N VAL A 301 9.34 -2.06 -67.83
CA VAL A 301 9.94 -1.27 -66.76
C VAL A 301 10.60 -2.21 -65.73
N THR A 302 11.87 -1.94 -65.40
CA THR A 302 12.63 -2.66 -64.37
C THR A 302 13.40 -1.71 -63.46
N ASP A 303 14.01 -2.26 -62.42
CA ASP A 303 14.77 -1.57 -61.38
C ASP A 303 13.91 -0.64 -60.49
N VAL A 304 12.60 -0.86 -60.42
CA VAL A 304 11.68 -0.06 -59.57
C VAL A 304 11.83 -0.42 -58.09
N GLU A 305 11.72 0.57 -57.20
CA GLU A 305 11.69 0.33 -55.76
C GLU A 305 10.37 -0.32 -55.31
N TRP A 306 10.42 -1.60 -54.95
CA TRP A 306 9.28 -2.36 -54.41
C TRP A 306 9.70 -3.30 -53.26
N GLY A 307 8.71 -3.85 -52.54
CA GLY A 307 8.96 -4.80 -51.45
C GLY A 307 7.73 -5.61 -51.02
N VAL A 308 7.91 -6.42 -49.98
CA VAL A 308 6.85 -7.20 -49.33
C VAL A 308 6.52 -6.55 -48.00
N LEU A 309 5.29 -6.05 -47.85
CA LEU A 309 4.80 -5.46 -46.59
C LEU A 309 4.49 -6.55 -45.55
N SER A 310 3.83 -7.63 -45.98
CA SER A 310 3.40 -8.75 -45.12
C SER A 310 3.33 -10.05 -45.91
N SER A 311 3.46 -11.20 -45.23
CA SER A 311 3.34 -12.54 -45.85
C SER A 311 2.76 -13.57 -44.87
N GLY A 312 2.24 -14.68 -45.41
CA GLY A 312 1.55 -15.72 -44.63
C GLY A 312 0.03 -15.51 -44.51
N LEU A 313 -0.54 -14.61 -45.31
CA LEU A 313 -1.98 -14.35 -45.39
C LEU A 313 -2.72 -15.46 -46.13
N SER A 314 -3.94 -15.79 -45.70
CA SER A 314 -4.77 -16.83 -46.32
C SER A 314 -5.57 -16.26 -47.49
N ARG A 315 -4.96 -16.25 -48.69
CA ARG A 315 -5.54 -15.64 -49.91
C ARG A 315 -5.97 -14.18 -49.66
N PRO A 316 -5.03 -13.25 -49.44
CA PRO A 316 -5.37 -11.84 -49.31
C PRO A 316 -6.11 -11.38 -50.56
N SER A 317 -7.19 -10.62 -50.42
CA SER A 317 -8.09 -10.31 -51.54
C SER A 317 -8.39 -8.81 -51.65
N GLY A 318 -9.37 -8.32 -50.89
CA GLY A 318 -9.66 -6.89 -50.75
C GLY A 318 -8.57 -6.15 -49.99
N LEU A 319 -8.28 -4.92 -50.43
CA LEU A 319 -7.24 -4.07 -49.87
C LEU A 319 -7.67 -2.61 -49.93
N VAL A 320 -7.51 -1.88 -48.83
CA VAL A 320 -7.71 -0.41 -48.78
C VAL A 320 -6.73 0.22 -47.80
N VAL A 321 -6.27 1.44 -48.09
CA VAL A 321 -5.29 2.20 -47.33
C VAL A 321 -5.96 3.42 -46.70
N HIS A 322 -5.81 3.57 -45.38
CA HIS A 322 -6.44 4.68 -44.66
C HIS A 322 -5.70 5.03 -43.38
N GLU A 323 -5.44 6.33 -43.14
CA GLU A 323 -4.78 6.86 -41.94
C GLU A 323 -3.49 6.10 -41.55
N ASN A 324 -2.56 5.96 -42.50
CA ASN A 324 -1.31 5.19 -42.38
C ASN A 324 -1.54 3.72 -41.97
N LYS A 325 -2.58 3.08 -42.48
CA LYS A 325 -2.86 1.65 -42.26
C LYS A 325 -3.28 0.99 -43.56
N VAL A 326 -2.91 -0.27 -43.74
CA VAL A 326 -3.41 -1.13 -44.82
C VAL A 326 -4.35 -2.16 -44.24
N PHE A 327 -5.60 -2.16 -44.68
CA PHE A 327 -6.61 -3.16 -44.37
C PHE A 327 -6.62 -4.21 -45.47
N VAL A 328 -6.63 -5.48 -45.10
CA VAL A 328 -6.51 -6.60 -46.03
C VAL A 328 -7.50 -7.68 -45.65
N SER A 329 -8.45 -8.00 -46.54
CA SER A 329 -9.33 -9.15 -46.34
C SER A 329 -8.62 -10.43 -46.74
N GLN A 330 -8.93 -11.52 -46.06
CA GLN A 330 -8.34 -12.85 -46.30
C GLN A 330 -9.45 -13.82 -46.68
N ASN A 331 -9.71 -13.94 -47.98
CA ASN A 331 -10.76 -14.82 -48.51
C ASN A 331 -10.61 -16.27 -48.01
N GLY A 332 -9.38 -16.75 -47.86
CA GLY A 332 -9.10 -18.13 -47.45
C GLY A 332 -9.40 -18.43 -45.97
N ASN A 333 -9.79 -17.45 -45.15
CA ASN A 333 -10.21 -17.67 -43.76
C ASN A 333 -11.28 -16.69 -43.23
N ASN A 334 -11.82 -15.80 -44.07
CA ASN A 334 -12.85 -14.81 -43.75
C ASN A 334 -12.49 -13.82 -42.62
N ARG A 335 -11.21 -13.42 -42.57
CA ARG A 335 -10.70 -12.42 -41.62
C ARG A 335 -10.32 -11.13 -42.32
N ILE A 336 -10.23 -10.06 -41.56
CA ILE A 336 -9.59 -8.82 -41.98
C ILE A 336 -8.37 -8.59 -41.09
N THR A 337 -7.22 -8.27 -41.68
CA THR A 337 -6.04 -7.79 -40.96
C THR A 337 -5.76 -6.34 -41.31
N ALA A 338 -5.57 -5.50 -40.29
CA ALA A 338 -5.05 -4.16 -40.46
C ALA A 338 -3.59 -4.10 -39.99
N TYR A 339 -2.74 -3.48 -40.80
CA TYR A 339 -1.32 -3.22 -40.54
C TYR A 339 -1.12 -1.73 -40.34
N ASN A 340 -0.43 -1.29 -39.28
CA ASN A 340 -0.02 0.10 -39.16
C ASN A 340 1.28 0.30 -39.94
N LEU A 341 1.36 1.36 -40.73
CA LEU A 341 2.52 1.70 -41.57
C LEU A 341 3.45 2.66 -40.85
N ASP A 342 4.76 2.47 -41.02
CA ASP A 342 5.75 3.47 -40.62
C ASP A 342 5.67 4.75 -41.47
N ASP A 343 6.43 5.78 -41.10
CA ASP A 343 6.46 7.09 -41.78
C ASP A 343 6.86 7.02 -43.27
N THR A 344 7.27 5.85 -43.78
CA THR A 344 7.65 5.64 -45.20
C THR A 344 6.60 4.88 -46.01
N GLY A 345 5.60 4.25 -45.37
CA GLY A 345 4.67 3.31 -46.01
C GLY A 345 5.26 1.93 -46.33
N LYS A 346 6.59 1.77 -46.26
CA LYS A 346 7.30 0.59 -46.78
C LYS A 346 7.49 -0.53 -45.75
N ALA A 347 7.14 -0.29 -44.50
CA ALA A 347 7.18 -1.30 -43.44
C ALA A 347 5.96 -1.20 -42.51
N ALA A 348 5.44 -2.36 -42.11
CA ALA A 348 4.39 -2.46 -41.10
C ALA A 348 4.96 -2.60 -39.69
N PHE A 349 4.37 -1.92 -38.70
CA PHE A 349 4.62 -2.13 -37.27
C PHE A 349 3.34 -2.56 -36.54
N GLY A 350 3.37 -3.77 -35.98
CA GLY A 350 2.17 -4.37 -35.39
C GLY A 350 1.06 -4.63 -36.42
N SER A 351 0.04 -5.36 -35.97
CA SER A 351 -1.13 -5.67 -36.78
C SER A 351 -2.23 -6.20 -35.87
N ARG A 352 -3.49 -5.97 -36.24
CA ARG A 352 -4.63 -6.63 -35.60
C ARG A 352 -5.43 -7.37 -36.65
N THR A 353 -5.81 -8.61 -36.34
CA THR A 353 -6.68 -9.43 -37.17
C THR A 353 -8.00 -9.65 -36.44
N VAL A 354 -9.10 -9.50 -37.17
CA VAL A 354 -10.46 -9.71 -36.66
C VAL A 354 -11.15 -10.80 -37.46
N GLU A 355 -11.98 -11.59 -36.78
CA GLU A 355 -12.93 -12.50 -37.44
C GLU A 355 -14.08 -11.67 -38.02
N THR A 356 -14.65 -12.11 -39.15
CA THR A 356 -15.93 -11.60 -39.65
C THR A 356 -16.94 -12.75 -39.71
N ASN A 357 -18.22 -12.45 -39.92
CA ASN A 357 -19.21 -13.49 -40.21
C ASN A 357 -19.21 -13.91 -41.69
N ALA A 358 -18.30 -13.43 -42.53
CA ALA A 358 -18.28 -13.68 -43.98
C ALA A 358 -18.10 -15.17 -44.35
N SER A 359 -18.62 -15.56 -45.51
CA SER A 359 -18.40 -16.87 -46.13
C SER A 359 -17.31 -16.85 -47.20
N SER A 360 -17.24 -15.77 -47.99
CA SER A 360 -16.20 -15.52 -48.98
C SER A 360 -15.94 -14.00 -49.09
N ILE A 361 -15.21 -13.45 -48.13
CA ILE A 361 -14.86 -12.01 -48.13
C ILE A 361 -13.97 -11.64 -49.33
N MET A 362 -14.28 -10.54 -50.01
CA MET A 362 -13.51 -9.98 -51.14
C MET A 362 -13.14 -8.51 -50.87
N GLY A 363 -13.51 -7.56 -51.75
CA GLY A 363 -13.18 -6.14 -51.68
C GLY A 363 -13.46 -5.47 -50.33
N LEU A 364 -12.67 -4.45 -50.02
CA LEU A 364 -12.71 -3.64 -48.80
C LEU A 364 -12.74 -2.16 -49.16
N GLU A 365 -13.47 -1.36 -48.38
CA GLU A 365 -13.57 0.09 -48.63
C GLU A 365 -13.81 0.89 -47.34
N ILE A 366 -13.32 2.14 -47.27
CA ILE A 366 -13.55 3.05 -46.14
C ILE A 366 -14.57 4.14 -46.49
N GLY A 367 -15.83 3.86 -46.18
CA GLY A 367 -16.91 4.81 -46.46
C GLY A 367 -16.81 6.14 -45.68
N PRO A 368 -17.58 7.18 -46.07
CA PRO A 368 -17.39 8.58 -45.65
C PRO A 368 -17.47 8.89 -44.14
N SER A 369 -17.81 7.90 -43.32
CA SER A 369 -17.83 7.98 -41.85
C SER A 369 -16.58 7.37 -41.19
N GLY A 370 -15.54 7.02 -41.97
CA GLY A 370 -14.31 6.38 -41.51
C GLY A 370 -14.46 4.89 -41.15
N LYS A 371 -15.62 4.30 -41.50
CA LYS A 371 -15.96 2.89 -41.22
C LYS A 371 -15.52 1.98 -42.36
N LEU A 372 -15.10 0.77 -42.02
CA LEU A 372 -14.74 -0.27 -42.99
C LEU A 372 -15.98 -1.03 -43.49
N TRP A 373 -16.00 -1.31 -44.79
CA TRP A 373 -17.03 -2.06 -45.49
C TRP A 373 -16.37 -3.20 -46.25
N TYR A 374 -17.12 -4.27 -46.52
CA TYR A 374 -16.65 -5.38 -47.33
C TYR A 374 -17.80 -6.04 -48.11
N VAL A 375 -17.48 -6.76 -49.18
CA VAL A 375 -18.43 -7.68 -49.86
C VAL A 375 -18.18 -9.14 -49.51
N ASP A 376 -19.27 -9.91 -49.36
CA ASP A 376 -19.26 -11.37 -49.20
C ASP A 376 -19.83 -12.02 -50.47
N ALA A 377 -18.95 -12.55 -51.30
CA ALA A 377 -19.30 -13.08 -52.62
C ALA A 377 -20.13 -14.38 -52.56
N GLU A 378 -20.12 -15.14 -51.46
CA GLU A 378 -20.92 -16.37 -51.32
C GLU A 378 -22.32 -16.10 -50.75
N LYS A 379 -22.51 -14.94 -50.09
CA LYS A 379 -23.81 -14.54 -49.53
C LYS A 379 -24.53 -13.45 -50.31
N ASP A 380 -23.88 -12.89 -51.32
CA ASP A 380 -24.35 -11.73 -52.09
C ASP A 380 -24.71 -10.53 -51.20
N VAL A 381 -23.83 -10.13 -50.29
CA VAL A 381 -24.06 -8.98 -49.38
C VAL A 381 -22.88 -8.00 -49.33
N VAL A 382 -23.19 -6.72 -49.12
CA VAL A 382 -22.26 -5.73 -48.53
C VAL A 382 -22.52 -5.66 -47.03
N VAL A 383 -21.44 -5.66 -46.26
CA VAL A 383 -21.46 -5.51 -44.80
C VAL A 383 -20.61 -4.31 -44.39
N ARG A 384 -21.12 -3.52 -43.44
CA ARG A 384 -20.37 -2.45 -42.76
C ARG A 384 -19.99 -2.88 -41.35
N LEU A 385 -18.77 -2.56 -40.94
CA LEU A 385 -18.34 -2.69 -39.55
C LEU A 385 -18.73 -1.41 -38.79
N ASP A 386 -19.45 -1.60 -37.68
CA ASP A 386 -19.82 -0.56 -36.72
C ASP A 386 -19.08 -0.79 -35.39
N PRO A 387 -17.86 -0.23 -35.23
CA PRO A 387 -17.11 -0.24 -33.98
C PRO A 387 -17.93 0.24 -32.80
N HIS A 388 -17.78 -0.43 -31.66
CA HIS A 388 -18.28 0.06 -30.40
C HIS A 388 -17.48 1.29 -29.94
N PRO A 389 -18.12 2.26 -29.25
CA PRO A 389 -17.38 3.37 -28.63
C PRO A 389 -16.36 2.87 -27.62
N ASP A 390 -15.21 3.53 -27.65
CA ASP A 390 -14.05 3.42 -26.77
C ASP A 390 -13.40 4.81 -26.83
N ARG A 391 -13.46 5.54 -25.71
CA ARG A 391 -13.21 6.99 -25.67
C ARG A 391 -11.78 7.34 -25.29
N ASP A 392 -11.12 6.49 -24.54
CA ASP A 392 -9.75 6.69 -24.05
C ASP A 392 -8.73 5.73 -24.69
N TYR A 393 -9.21 4.76 -25.48
CA TYR A 393 -8.47 3.87 -26.38
C TYR A 393 -7.66 2.78 -25.66
N ASP A 394 -8.24 2.17 -24.63
CA ASP A 394 -7.67 1.02 -23.92
C ASP A 394 -8.09 -0.36 -24.46
N GLU A 395 -8.92 -0.37 -25.50
CA GLU A 395 -9.56 -1.54 -26.13
C GLU A 395 -10.68 -2.21 -25.31
N VAL A 396 -11.21 -1.56 -24.26
CA VAL A 396 -12.49 -1.85 -23.63
C VAL A 396 -13.55 -0.89 -24.17
N ARG A 397 -14.79 -1.38 -24.34
CA ARG A 397 -15.89 -0.53 -24.85
C ARG A 397 -16.54 0.25 -23.71
N ASP A 398 -16.91 1.51 -23.96
CA ASP A 398 -17.59 2.45 -23.03
C ASP A 398 -18.78 1.84 -22.23
N SER A 399 -19.41 0.78 -22.74
CA SER A 399 -20.57 0.11 -22.13
C SER A 399 -20.24 -1.07 -21.22
N LEU A 400 -18.96 -1.42 -21.09
CA LEU A 400 -18.42 -2.42 -20.16
C LEU A 400 -17.31 -1.85 -19.27
N ASP A 401 -16.75 -0.72 -19.68
CA ASP A 401 -15.73 0.03 -18.97
C ASP A 401 -16.34 0.84 -17.80
N VAL A 402 -15.73 0.72 -16.61
CA VAL A 402 -16.10 1.47 -15.40
C VAL A 402 -15.46 2.87 -15.37
N TYR A 403 -14.33 3.07 -16.05
CA TYR A 403 -13.53 4.30 -16.05
C TYR A 403 -13.31 4.88 -17.48
N PRO A 404 -14.36 5.11 -18.30
CA PRO A 404 -14.29 5.41 -19.75
C PRO A 404 -13.76 6.79 -20.15
N ASP A 405 -12.87 7.36 -19.35
CA ASP A 405 -12.10 8.58 -19.60
C ASP A 405 -10.62 8.41 -19.12
N ASN A 406 -10.18 7.21 -18.72
CA ASN A 406 -8.86 6.89 -18.18
C ASN A 406 -8.30 5.52 -18.64
N ARG A 407 -7.61 5.55 -19.79
CA ARG A 407 -6.92 4.44 -20.50
C ARG A 407 -5.88 3.57 -19.77
N LEU A 408 -5.88 3.57 -18.44
CA LEU A 408 -5.10 2.70 -17.57
C LEU A 408 -5.99 1.84 -16.67
N LEU A 409 -7.29 2.15 -16.58
CA LEU A 409 -8.28 1.54 -15.70
C LEU A 409 -9.51 1.21 -16.55
N TRP A 410 -10.14 0.06 -16.31
CA TRP A 410 -11.36 -0.33 -17.03
C TRP A 410 -12.36 -1.12 -16.18
N SER A 411 -11.95 -1.61 -15.00
CA SER A 411 -12.82 -2.41 -14.16
C SER A 411 -12.56 -2.22 -12.67
N ASP A 412 -13.64 -2.39 -11.93
CA ASP A 412 -13.81 -2.37 -10.48
C ASP A 412 -14.80 -3.53 -10.25
N GLN A 413 -14.29 -4.71 -9.89
CA GLN A 413 -15.06 -5.94 -10.01
C GLN A 413 -16.08 -6.13 -8.88
N ASP A 414 -15.82 -5.58 -7.70
CA ASP A 414 -16.69 -5.68 -6.52
C ASP A 414 -17.43 -4.37 -6.19
N GLY A 415 -17.03 -3.24 -6.79
CA GLY A 415 -17.78 -2.00 -6.81
C GLY A 415 -17.44 -1.05 -5.66
N ASP A 416 -16.23 -1.12 -5.10
CA ASP A 416 -15.80 -0.29 -3.97
C ASP A 416 -15.22 1.08 -4.40
N GLY A 417 -14.87 1.23 -5.68
CA GLY A 417 -14.33 2.45 -6.27
C GLY A 417 -12.82 2.44 -6.51
N PHE A 418 -12.10 1.41 -6.08
CA PHE A 418 -10.75 1.10 -6.51
C PHE A 418 -10.78 0.22 -7.78
N ALA A 419 -9.71 0.27 -8.56
CA ALA A 419 -9.67 -0.33 -9.89
C ALA A 419 -8.78 -1.58 -9.91
N ASP A 420 -9.26 -2.65 -10.55
CA ASP A 420 -8.56 -3.95 -10.60
C ASP A 420 -7.17 -3.85 -11.29
N GLN A 421 -6.93 -2.78 -12.05
CA GLN A 421 -5.71 -2.58 -12.83
C GLN A 421 -4.55 -2.12 -11.94
N PRO A 422 -3.41 -2.84 -11.91
CA PRO A 422 -2.29 -2.51 -11.05
C PRO A 422 -1.43 -1.36 -11.57
N GLY A 423 -0.73 -0.67 -10.65
CA GLY A 423 0.29 0.33 -10.99
C GLY A 423 -0.20 1.78 -11.08
N THR A 424 -1.40 2.08 -10.59
CA THR A 424 -1.98 3.42 -10.53
C THR A 424 -2.25 3.86 -9.08
N PRO A 425 -2.51 5.16 -8.81
CA PRO A 425 -2.90 5.63 -7.48
C PRO A 425 -4.25 5.10 -6.97
N THR A 426 -5.07 4.50 -7.84
CA THR A 426 -6.39 3.93 -7.51
C THR A 426 -6.44 2.42 -7.69
N SER A 427 -5.29 1.76 -7.90
CA SER A 427 -5.22 0.30 -7.99
C SER A 427 -5.67 -0.35 -6.69
N ASP A 428 -6.44 -1.41 -6.84
CA ASP A 428 -6.89 -2.30 -5.78
C ASP A 428 -5.91 -3.47 -5.57
N ASP A 429 -5.58 -3.76 -4.32
CA ASP A 429 -4.78 -4.91 -3.88
C ASP A 429 -5.67 -6.13 -3.53
N CYS A 430 -6.99 -5.94 -3.39
CA CYS A 430 -8.02 -6.97 -3.15
C CYS A 430 -9.18 -7.03 -4.20
N PRO A 431 -8.96 -7.15 -5.54
CA PRO A 431 -9.98 -7.03 -6.63
C PRO A 431 -11.20 -7.98 -6.67
N GLN A 432 -11.52 -8.67 -5.59
CA GLN A 432 -12.65 -9.60 -5.46
C GLN A 432 -13.35 -9.47 -4.09
N ALA A 433 -12.93 -8.52 -3.25
CA ALA A 433 -13.27 -8.39 -1.85
C ALA A 433 -13.21 -6.93 -1.39
N GLY A 434 -13.94 -6.06 -2.08
CA GLY A 434 -13.92 -4.62 -1.91
C GLY A 434 -14.12 -4.12 -0.48
N GLY A 435 -13.50 -2.98 -0.21
CA GLY A 435 -13.50 -2.32 1.09
C GLY A 435 -13.08 -0.85 1.00
N THR A 436 -12.51 -0.33 2.10
CA THR A 436 -12.30 1.11 2.30
C THR A 436 -10.84 1.47 2.56
N SER A 437 -9.95 0.49 2.66
CA SER A 437 -8.54 0.70 3.00
C SER A 437 -7.81 1.59 1.98
N THR A 438 -6.98 2.51 2.49
CA THR A 438 -6.19 3.45 1.69
C THR A 438 -4.68 3.41 1.99
N ILE A 439 -4.29 2.82 3.12
CA ILE A 439 -2.94 2.69 3.66
C ILE A 439 -2.53 1.21 3.64
N GLY A 440 -1.35 0.91 3.10
CA GLY A 440 -0.90 -0.48 2.97
C GLY A 440 -1.58 -1.14 1.77
N LEU A 441 -2.30 -2.25 2.01
CA LEU A 441 -3.13 -2.90 1.01
C LEU A 441 -4.38 -2.05 0.76
N ARG A 442 -4.59 -1.54 -0.45
CA ARG A 442 -5.70 -0.66 -0.83
C ARG A 442 -6.88 -1.44 -1.40
N GLY A 443 -8.12 -0.94 -1.21
CA GLY A 443 -9.36 -1.59 -1.70
C GLY A 443 -9.70 -2.91 -1.01
N CYS A 444 -9.04 -3.17 0.12
CA CYS A 444 -9.31 -4.33 0.94
C CYS A 444 -10.31 -3.96 2.07
N PRO A 445 -10.95 -4.96 2.70
CA PRO A 445 -11.81 -4.73 3.85
C PRO A 445 -11.04 -4.05 4.98
N ASP A 446 -11.68 -3.06 5.58
CA ASP A 446 -11.22 -2.17 6.64
C ASP A 446 -12.44 -2.03 7.56
N SER A 447 -12.44 -2.75 8.67
CA SER A 447 -13.64 -3.01 9.48
C SER A 447 -13.93 -1.92 10.52
N ASP A 448 -12.99 -1.02 10.80
CA ASP A 448 -13.10 0.07 11.78
C ASP A 448 -12.89 1.49 11.21
N ASP A 449 -12.65 1.61 9.90
CA ASP A 449 -12.45 2.86 9.14
C ASP A 449 -11.17 3.65 9.53
N ASP A 450 -10.12 3.01 10.04
CA ASP A 450 -8.79 3.64 10.27
C ASP A 450 -8.04 3.98 8.97
N GLY A 451 -8.34 3.24 7.89
CA GLY A 451 -7.71 3.37 6.58
C GLY A 451 -6.76 2.22 6.21
N ARG A 452 -6.59 1.19 7.04
CA ARG A 452 -5.78 -0.01 6.79
C ARG A 452 -6.66 -1.22 6.57
N ALA A 453 -6.10 -2.21 5.87
CA ALA A 453 -6.82 -3.44 5.60
C ALA A 453 -6.75 -4.42 6.78
N ASP A 454 -7.86 -5.09 7.10
CA ASP A 454 -7.98 -6.17 8.11
C ASP A 454 -6.90 -7.28 7.96
N LEU A 455 -6.36 -7.47 6.74
CA LEU A 455 -5.33 -8.45 6.42
C LEU A 455 -3.90 -8.00 6.79
N SER A 456 -3.74 -6.73 7.15
CA SER A 456 -2.47 -6.06 7.47
C SER A 456 -2.54 -5.22 8.74
N ASP A 457 -3.62 -5.41 9.50
CA ASP A 457 -3.91 -4.70 10.74
C ASP A 457 -3.97 -5.71 11.90
N ASP A 458 -3.26 -5.41 12.99
CA ASP A 458 -3.23 -6.27 14.17
C ASP A 458 -4.46 -6.05 15.10
N TYR A 459 -5.21 -4.95 14.90
CA TYR A 459 -6.42 -4.57 15.64
C TYR A 459 -7.62 -4.18 14.75
N PRO A 460 -8.13 -5.03 13.82
CA PRO A 460 -9.16 -4.65 12.81
C PRO A 460 -10.54 -4.20 13.31
N GLU A 461 -10.73 -3.99 14.61
CA GLU A 461 -12.01 -3.55 15.23
C GLU A 461 -11.79 -2.35 16.20
N ASP A 462 -10.59 -1.75 16.21
CA ASP A 462 -10.24 -0.56 16.98
C ASP A 462 -9.34 0.36 16.15
N GLY A 463 -9.95 1.21 15.31
CA GLY A 463 -9.27 2.17 14.44
C GLY A 463 -8.54 3.31 15.17
N THR A 464 -8.17 3.11 16.43
CA THR A 464 -7.17 3.89 17.15
C THR A 464 -5.84 3.15 17.31
N GLN A 465 -5.78 1.85 16.97
CA GLN A 465 -4.62 0.97 16.97
C GLN A 465 -4.52 0.22 15.64
N TRP A 466 -3.31 -0.22 15.26
CA TRP A 466 -3.10 -0.89 13.97
C TRP A 466 -1.83 -1.76 13.86
N ALA A 467 -1.07 -1.86 14.95
CA ALA A 467 0.20 -2.57 14.96
C ALA A 467 0.49 -3.06 16.39
N ASP A 468 0.94 -4.30 16.49
CA ASP A 468 1.47 -4.94 17.69
C ASP A 468 2.89 -5.46 17.35
N ALA A 469 3.90 -4.63 17.51
CA ALA A 469 5.23 -4.91 16.95
C ALA A 469 6.00 -6.04 17.66
N ASP A 470 5.56 -6.48 18.84
CA ASP A 470 6.17 -7.61 19.56
C ASP A 470 5.24 -8.76 19.94
N GLY A 471 3.91 -8.58 19.80
CA GLY A 471 2.90 -9.63 19.88
C GLY A 471 2.30 -9.83 21.28
N ASP A 472 2.25 -8.78 22.10
CA ASP A 472 1.76 -8.86 23.49
C ASP A 472 0.26 -8.52 23.67
N GLY A 473 -0.36 -7.88 22.67
CA GLY A 473 -1.77 -7.48 22.68
C GLY A 473 -2.04 -6.04 23.11
N TYR A 474 -1.02 -5.20 23.32
CA TYR A 474 -1.13 -3.74 23.40
C TYR A 474 -0.69 -3.08 22.08
N GLY A 475 -1.35 -1.98 21.70
CA GLY A 475 -1.14 -1.39 20.37
C GLY A 475 -0.11 -0.27 20.35
N ASP A 476 0.80 -0.30 19.37
CA ASP A 476 1.94 0.60 19.19
C ASP A 476 1.59 2.11 19.14
N ASN A 477 0.35 2.49 18.78
CA ASN A 477 0.02 3.90 18.54
C ASN A 477 -0.13 4.64 19.88
N PRO A 478 0.75 5.59 20.25
CA PRO A 478 0.72 6.26 21.56
C PRO A 478 -0.46 7.22 21.74
N SER A 479 -1.32 7.37 20.73
CA SER A 479 -2.59 8.11 20.81
C SER A 479 -3.83 7.21 20.75
N GLY A 480 -3.64 5.89 20.72
CA GLY A 480 -4.70 4.89 20.68
C GLY A 480 -5.37 4.65 22.03
N ILE A 481 -6.35 3.74 22.03
CA ILE A 481 -6.86 3.11 23.25
C ILE A 481 -5.82 2.12 23.75
N ASP A 482 -5.63 2.09 25.08
CA ASP A 482 -4.71 1.21 25.79
C ASP A 482 -3.35 1.01 25.07
N PRO A 483 -2.63 2.12 24.81
CA PRO A 483 -1.42 2.08 23.99
C PRO A 483 -0.26 1.43 24.72
N ASP A 484 0.55 0.70 23.99
CA ASP A 484 1.76 0.11 24.53
C ASP A 484 2.78 1.21 24.89
N SER A 485 3.29 1.09 26.11
CA SER A 485 4.34 1.91 26.68
C SER A 485 5.75 1.33 26.43
N CYS A 486 5.84 0.08 25.99
CA CYS A 486 7.06 -0.63 25.61
C CYS A 486 7.03 -1.29 24.19
N PRO A 487 6.70 -0.60 23.06
CA PRO A 487 6.37 -1.15 21.69
C PRO A 487 7.35 -2.09 20.95
N TYR A 488 8.36 -2.64 21.61
CA TYR A 488 9.35 -3.54 21.05
C TYR A 488 9.88 -4.53 22.12
N THR A 489 9.19 -4.71 23.25
CA THR A 489 9.57 -5.54 24.40
C THR A 489 8.33 -6.05 25.16
N THR A 490 7.77 -7.15 24.64
CA THR A 490 6.62 -7.92 25.14
C THR A 490 6.44 -7.86 26.64
N GLY A 491 5.29 -7.35 27.05
CA GLY A 491 4.89 -7.16 28.43
C GLY A 491 3.40 -7.39 28.67
N TYR A 492 2.99 -7.35 29.94
CA TYR A 492 1.60 -7.65 30.32
C TYR A 492 1.09 -6.79 31.50
N SER A 493 1.82 -5.73 31.88
CA SER A 493 1.35 -4.79 32.92
C SER A 493 0.07 -4.07 32.51
N GLU A 494 -0.84 -3.85 33.47
CA GLU A 494 -2.19 -3.32 33.24
C GLU A 494 -2.40 -1.90 33.80
N TYR A 495 -1.65 -1.49 34.83
CA TYR A 495 -2.01 -0.34 35.68
C TYR A 495 -1.18 0.94 35.47
N ASP A 496 0.14 0.86 35.26
CA ASP A 496 1.00 2.04 35.08
C ASP A 496 1.38 2.26 33.60
N ARG A 497 2.35 1.50 33.09
CA ARG A 497 2.80 1.49 31.70
C ARG A 497 2.27 0.21 31.07
N LYS A 498 1.19 0.29 30.30
CA LYS A 498 0.60 -0.89 29.65
C LYS A 498 1.57 -1.51 28.64
N GLY A 499 1.58 -2.84 28.51
CA GLY A 499 2.45 -3.59 27.60
C GLY A 499 3.95 -3.62 27.97
N CYS A 500 4.31 -3.16 29.17
CA CYS A 500 5.68 -3.31 29.67
C CYS A 500 5.86 -4.64 30.43
N PRO A 501 7.10 -5.17 30.52
CA PRO A 501 7.36 -6.36 31.32
C PRO A 501 6.88 -6.21 32.76
N ASP A 502 6.25 -7.26 33.26
CA ASP A 502 5.76 -7.43 34.64
C ASP A 502 6.19 -8.86 35.03
N THR A 503 7.13 -8.97 35.97
CA THR A 503 7.78 -10.25 36.29
C THR A 503 6.97 -11.13 37.26
N ASP A 504 6.01 -10.57 38.01
CA ASP A 504 5.25 -11.32 39.03
C ASP A 504 3.72 -11.32 38.86
N GLU A 505 3.22 -10.65 37.81
CA GLU A 505 1.83 -10.62 37.35
C GLU A 505 0.88 -9.85 38.29
N ASP A 506 1.36 -8.83 39.01
CA ASP A 506 0.51 -7.94 39.82
C ASP A 506 -0.14 -6.77 39.05
N GLY A 507 0.33 -6.51 37.83
CA GLY A 507 -0.16 -5.49 36.90
C GLY A 507 0.64 -4.20 36.87
N TYR A 508 1.68 -4.04 37.69
CA TYR A 508 2.64 -2.92 37.62
C TYR A 508 3.92 -3.33 36.87
N SER A 509 4.50 -2.38 36.13
CA SER A 509 5.62 -2.70 35.23
C SER A 509 7.00 -2.69 35.90
N ASP A 510 7.84 -3.68 35.55
CA ASP A 510 9.24 -3.81 35.93
C ASP A 510 10.03 -2.50 35.68
N PRO A 511 10.86 -2.03 36.62
CA PRO A 511 11.64 -0.82 36.48
C PRO A 511 12.65 -0.92 35.34
N SER A 512 12.61 0.06 34.44
CA SER A 512 13.48 0.19 33.28
C SER A 512 14.45 1.37 33.45
N PRO A 513 15.49 1.52 32.59
CA PRO A 513 16.44 2.64 32.69
C PRO A 513 15.79 4.03 32.61
N ASP A 514 14.61 4.12 31.99
CA ASP A 514 13.89 5.36 31.70
C ASP A 514 12.58 5.52 32.52
N TRP A 515 12.24 4.53 33.35
CA TRP A 515 11.07 4.52 34.26
C TRP A 515 11.40 3.68 35.50
N THR A 516 11.73 4.33 36.60
CA THR A 516 12.16 3.70 37.85
C THR A 516 11.01 3.62 38.86
N SER A 517 11.20 2.97 40.02
CA SER A 517 10.20 2.97 41.09
C SER A 517 9.79 4.38 41.53
N ASN A 518 10.71 5.35 41.50
CA ASN A 518 10.43 6.77 41.76
C ASN A 518 9.50 7.42 40.72
N ASP A 519 9.40 6.85 39.52
CA ASP A 519 8.54 7.32 38.45
C ASP A 519 7.16 6.61 38.47
N GLY A 520 7.03 5.52 39.24
CA GLY A 520 5.81 4.72 39.38
C GLY A 520 5.93 3.27 38.88
N ALA A 521 7.14 2.82 38.53
CA ALA A 521 7.40 1.39 38.26
C ALA A 521 7.26 0.55 39.53
N ASP A 522 7.11 -0.76 39.35
CA ASP A 522 7.12 -1.71 40.47
C ASP A 522 8.45 -1.64 41.27
N ALA A 523 8.32 -1.46 42.59
CA ALA A 523 9.42 -1.46 43.54
C ALA A 523 9.90 -2.87 43.96
N PHE A 524 9.09 -3.94 43.81
CA PHE A 524 9.43 -5.31 44.18
C PHE A 524 9.17 -6.40 43.10
N PRO A 525 9.81 -6.36 41.90
CA PRO A 525 9.57 -7.21 40.69
C PRO A 525 9.72 -8.74 40.81
N SER A 526 9.07 -9.35 41.79
CA SER A 526 9.16 -10.75 42.20
C SER A 526 8.24 -11.10 43.39
N HIS A 527 7.39 -10.18 43.86
CA HIS A 527 6.54 -10.28 45.04
C HIS A 527 5.15 -9.64 44.85
N ASP A 528 4.33 -10.24 43.96
CA ASP A 528 2.92 -10.01 43.55
C ASP A 528 1.92 -9.28 44.49
N SER A 529 2.25 -9.18 45.76
CA SER A 529 1.50 -8.50 46.81
C SER A 529 1.94 -7.05 47.06
N GLN A 530 3.01 -6.57 46.41
CA GLN A 530 3.72 -5.35 46.78
C GLN A 530 4.38 -4.67 45.57
N TRP A 531 3.88 -3.50 45.17
CA TRP A 531 4.38 -2.75 44.01
C TRP A 531 4.96 -1.37 44.32
N SER A 532 4.82 -0.87 45.55
CA SER A 532 5.09 0.53 45.91
C SER A 532 5.98 0.64 47.14
N ASP A 533 7.00 1.50 47.07
CA ASP A 533 7.90 1.88 48.17
C ASP A 533 8.09 3.40 48.07
N SER A 534 7.27 4.14 48.84
CA SER A 534 7.15 5.59 48.70
C SER A 534 8.32 6.40 49.27
N ASP A 535 9.15 5.82 50.14
CA ASP A 535 10.29 6.52 50.76
C ASP A 535 11.66 5.84 50.53
N SER A 536 11.66 4.70 49.83
CA SER A 536 12.82 3.95 49.33
C SER A 536 13.68 3.29 50.41
N ASP A 537 13.07 2.77 51.47
CA ASP A 537 13.76 2.03 52.53
C ASP A 537 13.80 0.50 52.35
N GLY A 538 12.97 -0.04 51.44
CA GLY A 538 12.87 -1.47 51.13
C GLY A 538 11.77 -2.23 51.89
N TYR A 539 10.94 -1.56 52.68
CA TYR A 539 9.60 -2.00 53.06
C TYR A 539 8.58 -1.37 52.11
N GLY A 540 7.45 -2.05 51.88
CA GLY A 540 6.50 -1.63 50.84
C GLY A 540 5.16 -1.17 51.38
N ASP A 541 4.58 -0.18 50.71
CA ASP A 541 3.39 0.58 51.14
C ASP A 541 2.13 -0.30 51.33
N ASN A 542 2.02 -1.44 50.65
CA ASN A 542 0.87 -2.32 50.78
C ASN A 542 0.85 -3.00 52.16
N PRO A 543 -0.29 -2.98 52.88
CA PRO A 543 -0.36 -3.52 54.23
C PRO A 543 -0.35 -5.05 54.27
N ALA A 544 -0.03 -5.60 55.46
CA ALA A 544 -0.09 -7.04 55.72
C ALA A 544 -1.43 -7.67 55.25
N PRO A 545 -1.40 -8.80 54.52
CA PRO A 545 -0.35 -9.81 54.49
C PRO A 545 0.66 -9.69 53.33
N ALA A 546 0.81 -8.51 52.70
CA ALA A 546 1.82 -8.29 51.66
C ALA A 546 3.26 -8.62 52.11
N TYR A 547 4.16 -8.78 51.14
CA TYR A 547 5.60 -8.92 51.39
C TYR A 547 6.18 -7.64 51.99
N LEU A 548 6.94 -7.81 53.08
CA LEU A 548 7.60 -6.73 53.87
C LEU A 548 6.76 -5.44 53.97
N PRO A 549 5.56 -5.51 54.58
CA PRO A 549 4.65 -4.37 54.62
C PRO A 549 5.18 -3.32 55.60
N ASP A 550 5.14 -2.06 55.18
CA ASP A 550 5.59 -0.91 55.96
C ASP A 550 4.47 -0.36 56.87
N ASP A 551 4.80 -0.11 58.15
CA ASP A 551 3.94 0.55 59.13
C ASP A 551 4.18 2.08 59.19
N CYS A 552 5.15 2.59 58.43
CA CYS A 552 5.51 3.99 58.23
C CYS A 552 5.71 4.46 56.75
N PRO A 553 4.79 4.21 55.77
CA PRO A 553 4.99 4.37 54.29
C PRO A 553 5.41 5.73 53.69
N GLN A 554 5.91 6.69 54.46
CA GLN A 554 6.31 8.03 54.04
C GLN A 554 7.48 8.56 54.91
N SER A 555 8.18 7.69 55.64
CA SER A 555 9.20 8.03 56.64
C SER A 555 10.19 6.89 56.85
N SER A 556 11.11 6.76 55.89
CA SER A 556 12.10 5.67 55.78
C SER A 556 12.78 5.29 57.09
N GLY A 557 12.89 3.98 57.29
CA GLY A 557 13.32 3.38 58.53
C GLY A 557 14.12 2.09 58.39
N SER A 558 14.25 1.37 59.50
CA SER A 558 14.89 0.06 59.54
C SER A 558 14.36 -0.89 60.62
N SER A 559 13.42 -0.43 61.45
CA SER A 559 12.78 -1.24 62.50
C SER A 559 12.13 -2.52 61.93
N THR A 560 12.14 -3.58 62.74
CA THR A 560 11.75 -4.94 62.37
C THR A 560 10.78 -5.62 63.34
N GLU A 561 10.78 -5.25 64.62
CA GLU A 561 10.17 -6.02 65.71
C GLU A 561 8.73 -5.61 66.05
N ASP A 562 8.45 -4.29 66.18
CA ASP A 562 7.13 -3.77 66.61
C ASP A 562 6.32 -3.14 65.48
N ARG A 563 6.96 -2.26 64.71
CA ARG A 563 6.45 -1.57 63.52
C ARG A 563 7.54 -1.70 62.48
N ARG A 564 7.26 -2.24 61.29
CA ARG A 564 8.27 -2.37 60.23
C ARG A 564 8.39 -1.10 59.41
N GLY A 565 9.59 -0.82 58.87
CA GLY A 565 9.88 0.36 58.03
C GLY A 565 9.81 1.71 58.74
N CYS A 566 9.62 1.73 60.05
CA CYS A 566 9.65 2.96 60.83
C CYS A 566 11.09 3.37 61.21
N PRO A 567 11.35 4.66 61.46
CA PRO A 567 12.63 5.15 61.95
C PRO A 567 13.08 4.36 63.19
N ASP A 568 14.36 4.00 63.19
CA ASP A 568 15.07 3.24 64.22
C ASP A 568 16.45 3.91 64.34
N SER A 569 16.55 4.84 65.29
CA SER A 569 17.63 5.81 65.37
C SER A 569 18.95 5.24 65.88
N ASP A 570 18.92 4.07 66.53
CA ASP A 570 20.11 3.42 67.07
C ASP A 570 20.42 2.04 66.46
N GLY A 571 19.43 1.34 65.90
CA GLY A 571 19.58 0.13 65.11
C GLY A 571 19.37 -1.18 65.89
N ASP A 572 18.56 -1.19 66.95
CA ASP A 572 18.23 -2.43 67.69
C ASP A 572 17.06 -3.24 67.10
N GLY A 573 16.28 -2.63 66.21
CA GLY A 573 15.15 -3.23 65.52
C GLY A 573 13.77 -2.83 66.05
N TRP A 574 13.66 -2.02 67.10
CA TRP A 574 12.41 -1.35 67.51
C TRP A 574 12.29 0.03 66.86
N SER A 575 11.07 0.51 66.66
CA SER A 575 10.84 1.85 66.10
C SER A 575 10.99 2.95 67.15
N ASP A 576 11.48 4.14 66.77
CA ASP A 576 11.64 5.32 67.66
C ASP A 576 10.34 5.66 68.44
N ASP A 577 9.17 5.44 67.83
CA ASP A 577 7.85 5.66 68.44
C ASP A 577 7.42 4.55 69.42
N GLY A 578 8.03 3.36 69.34
CA GLY A 578 7.75 2.17 70.13
C GLY A 578 8.83 1.82 71.16
N ASP A 579 10.01 2.41 71.02
CA ASP A 579 11.16 2.30 71.89
C ASP A 579 11.08 3.26 73.09
N ALA A 580 11.39 2.76 74.29
CA ALA A 580 11.48 3.56 75.51
C ALA A 580 12.82 4.33 75.66
N PHE A 581 13.86 3.95 74.92
CA PHE A 581 15.22 4.48 75.03
C PHE A 581 15.92 4.66 73.66
N GLU A 582 15.33 5.44 72.74
CA GLU A 582 15.72 5.82 71.34
C GLU A 582 17.23 5.99 70.95
N GLY A 583 18.17 5.89 71.88
CA GLY A 583 19.62 5.98 71.66
C GLY A 583 20.46 4.98 72.47
N ASP A 584 19.87 3.91 72.99
CA ASP A 584 20.55 2.78 73.62
C ASP A 584 20.12 1.43 73.04
N THR A 585 20.88 0.98 72.04
CA THR A 585 20.76 -0.28 71.27
C THR A 585 20.64 -1.60 72.07
N THR A 586 20.61 -1.52 73.40
CA THR A 586 20.47 -2.64 74.31
C THR A 586 19.17 -2.60 75.13
N GLN A 587 18.38 -1.54 75.04
CA GLN A 587 17.17 -1.31 75.83
C GLN A 587 16.05 -0.72 74.97
N TRP A 588 14.99 -1.48 74.73
CA TRP A 588 13.84 -1.03 73.92
C TRP A 588 12.52 -0.94 74.71
N ARG A 589 12.53 -1.28 76.01
CA ARG A 589 11.30 -1.52 76.78
C ARG A 589 11.45 -1.12 78.23
N ASP A 590 10.50 -0.34 78.72
CA ASP A 590 10.34 0.04 80.13
C ASP A 590 8.90 -0.28 80.55
N SER A 591 8.71 -1.35 81.33
CA SER A 591 7.38 -1.87 81.68
C SER A 591 6.61 -1.05 82.71
N ASP A 592 7.28 -0.25 83.55
CA ASP A 592 6.66 0.51 84.64
C ASP A 592 6.97 2.01 84.63
N SER A 593 7.78 2.45 83.67
CA SER A 593 8.11 3.83 83.32
C SER A 593 8.98 4.55 84.35
N ASP A 594 9.96 3.84 84.93
CA ASP A 594 10.90 4.39 85.92
C ASP A 594 12.23 4.90 85.32
N GLY A 595 12.55 4.52 84.07
CA GLY A 595 13.78 4.90 83.37
C GLY A 595 14.94 3.91 83.47
N TYR A 596 14.73 2.71 84.02
CA TYR A 596 15.60 1.55 83.86
C TYR A 596 14.95 0.56 82.86
N GLY A 597 15.75 -0.07 82.02
CA GLY A 597 15.22 -0.87 80.91
C GLY A 597 15.06 -2.35 81.24
N ASP A 598 13.95 -2.95 80.80
CA ASP A 598 13.57 -4.35 81.04
C ASP A 598 14.64 -5.38 80.62
N ASN A 599 15.50 -5.05 79.66
CA ASN A 599 16.44 -6.04 79.12
C ASN A 599 17.56 -6.32 80.12
N PRO A 600 17.91 -7.59 80.37
CA PRO A 600 18.94 -7.95 81.33
C PRO A 600 20.36 -7.66 80.83
N SER A 601 21.30 -7.57 81.77
CA SER A 601 22.74 -7.48 81.51
C SER A 601 23.19 -8.51 80.44
N PRO A 602 23.93 -8.11 79.40
CA PRO A 602 24.86 -6.98 79.35
C PRO A 602 24.30 -5.63 78.89
N ALA A 603 22.98 -5.47 78.78
CA ALA A 603 22.36 -4.18 78.48
C ALA A 603 22.76 -3.07 79.47
N THR A 604 22.69 -1.82 79.03
CA THR A 604 22.94 -0.65 79.89
C THR A 604 21.77 -0.45 80.86
N THR A 605 22.07 -0.04 82.10
CA THR A 605 21.07 0.25 83.16
C THR A 605 19.87 -0.73 83.20
N PRO A 606 20.12 -2.06 83.30
CA PRO A 606 19.07 -3.05 83.28
C PRO A 606 18.27 -3.03 84.59
N ASP A 607 16.95 -3.00 84.48
CA ASP A 607 16.07 -3.11 85.61
C ASP A 607 16.08 -4.54 86.18
N SER A 608 16.19 -4.62 87.51
CA SER A 608 16.11 -5.84 88.30
C SER A 608 14.68 -6.13 88.79
N CYS A 609 13.77 -5.15 88.68
CA CYS A 609 12.37 -5.20 89.09
C CYS A 609 11.32 -4.84 87.98
N PRO A 610 11.32 -5.42 86.74
CA PRO A 610 10.63 -4.91 85.51
C PRO A 610 9.09 -4.86 85.48
N SER A 611 8.47 -4.37 86.54
CA SER A 611 7.02 -4.24 86.78
C SER A 611 6.70 -3.49 88.08
N VAL A 612 7.70 -2.99 88.81
CA VAL A 612 7.60 -2.30 90.10
C VAL A 612 8.58 -1.11 90.12
N ALA A 613 8.15 -0.02 89.49
CA ALA A 613 8.91 1.22 89.33
C ALA A 613 9.70 1.62 90.58
N GLY A 614 11.00 1.83 90.38
CA GLY A 614 11.97 2.13 91.42
C GLY A 614 12.87 3.30 91.07
N ASN A 615 14.02 3.34 91.74
CA ASN A 615 15.04 4.37 91.56
C ASN A 615 16.42 3.96 92.10
N SER A 616 16.56 2.78 92.70
CA SER A 616 17.84 2.25 93.20
C SER A 616 18.89 2.21 92.08
N SER A 617 20.10 2.67 92.39
CA SER A 617 21.23 2.77 91.46
C SER A 617 22.44 1.90 91.86
N ILE A 618 22.34 1.19 92.98
CA ILE A 618 23.36 0.31 93.56
C ILE A 618 22.66 -0.99 93.99
N GLY A 619 23.30 -2.14 93.72
CA GLY A 619 22.68 -3.45 93.93
C GLY A 619 21.74 -3.82 92.77
N PRO A 620 20.58 -4.43 93.02
CA PRO A 620 19.48 -4.54 92.06
C PRO A 620 19.04 -3.12 91.66
N MET A 621 19.31 -2.71 90.41
CA MET A 621 18.95 -1.39 89.89
C MET A 621 17.47 -1.38 89.43
N GLY A 622 16.82 -0.21 89.41
CA GLY A 622 15.40 -0.04 89.03
C GLY A 622 14.38 -0.62 90.04
N CYS A 623 14.84 -1.12 91.18
CA CYS A 623 13.98 -1.53 92.28
C CYS A 623 13.62 -0.34 93.21
N PRO A 624 12.56 -0.46 94.03
CA PRO A 624 12.23 0.55 95.03
C PRO A 624 13.39 0.82 96.00
N ASP A 625 13.67 2.10 96.22
CA ASP A 625 14.59 2.65 97.23
C ASP A 625 13.78 3.65 98.07
N GLY A 626 13.31 3.18 99.24
CA GLY A 626 12.33 3.87 100.07
C GLY A 626 12.84 5.11 100.80
N ASP A 627 14.16 5.21 101.02
CA ASP A 627 14.79 6.29 101.78
C ASP A 627 15.72 7.20 100.95
N GLY A 628 16.14 6.75 99.77
CA GLY A 628 16.84 7.51 98.74
C GLY A 628 18.36 7.53 98.85
N ASP A 629 18.99 6.47 99.38
CA ASP A 629 20.44 6.37 99.50
C ASP A 629 21.15 5.75 98.27
N GLY A 630 20.38 5.02 97.45
CA GLY A 630 20.82 4.39 96.21
C GLY A 630 20.77 2.86 96.22
N TRP A 631 20.69 2.18 97.37
CA TRP A 631 20.42 0.73 97.44
C TRP A 631 18.93 0.44 97.30
N SER A 632 18.58 -0.77 96.84
CA SER A 632 17.17 -1.20 96.81
C SER A 632 16.71 -1.76 98.15
N ASP A 633 15.42 -1.58 98.48
CA ASP A 633 14.77 -2.06 99.73
C ASP A 633 15.03 -3.55 100.04
N GLU A 634 15.31 -4.37 99.01
CA GLU A 634 15.58 -5.81 99.16
C GLU A 634 17.06 -6.17 99.36
N ALA A 635 17.98 -5.27 98.99
CA ALA A 635 19.42 -5.41 99.19
C ALA A 635 19.91 -4.63 100.43
N ASP A 636 19.11 -3.67 100.90
CA ASP A 636 19.37 -2.84 102.06
C ASP A 636 18.99 -3.55 103.38
N SER A 637 19.87 -3.49 104.40
CA SER A 637 19.59 -4.06 105.73
C SER A 637 18.76 -3.15 106.65
N HIS A 638 18.64 -1.87 106.31
CA HIS A 638 18.02 -0.78 107.05
C HIS A 638 17.16 0.17 106.16
N PRO A 639 16.23 -0.33 105.31
CA PRO A 639 15.54 0.39 104.21
C PRO A 639 14.57 1.54 104.61
N ASP A 640 14.63 2.00 105.86
CA ASP A 640 13.92 3.18 106.39
C ASP A 640 14.91 4.34 106.70
N SER A 641 16.18 4.25 106.31
CA SER A 641 17.28 5.12 106.79
C SER A 641 18.46 5.29 105.82
N ASN A 642 18.44 6.38 105.05
CA ASN A 642 19.46 6.79 104.05
C ASN A 642 20.89 7.14 104.53
N LEU A 643 21.30 6.61 105.67
CA LEU A 643 22.64 6.68 106.25
C LEU A 643 23.18 5.28 106.61
N MET A 644 22.39 4.22 106.43
CA MET A 644 22.66 2.85 106.88
C MET A 644 22.09 1.91 105.83
N TRP A 645 22.93 1.02 105.26
CA TRP A 645 22.52 0.11 104.18
C TRP A 645 23.06 -1.32 104.34
N SER A 646 24.07 -1.52 105.20
CA SER A 646 24.65 -2.85 105.43
C SER A 646 24.85 -3.17 106.92
N ASP A 647 24.65 -4.45 107.23
CA ASP A 647 24.89 -5.12 108.52
C ASP A 647 25.65 -6.41 108.17
N SER A 648 26.97 -6.40 108.36
CA SER A 648 27.85 -7.44 107.84
C SER A 648 27.89 -8.73 108.67
N ASP A 649 27.45 -8.70 109.94
CA ASP A 649 27.43 -9.88 110.82
C ASP A 649 26.03 -10.32 111.32
N GLY A 650 25.01 -9.50 111.10
CA GLY A 650 23.61 -9.80 111.33
C GLY A 650 23.15 -9.61 112.78
N ASP A 651 23.76 -8.68 113.53
CA ASP A 651 23.39 -8.40 114.92
C ASP A 651 22.28 -7.34 115.09
N GLY A 652 22.05 -6.54 114.05
CA GLY A 652 21.08 -5.44 114.01
C GLY A 652 21.67 -4.04 114.23
N PHE A 653 22.99 -3.89 114.22
CA PHE A 653 23.70 -2.62 114.08
C PHE A 653 24.24 -2.47 112.65
N SER A 654 24.51 -1.23 112.23
CA SER A 654 24.89 -0.86 110.87
C SER A 654 26.40 -0.65 110.74
N ASP A 655 26.99 -1.16 109.66
CA ASP A 655 28.42 -0.99 109.33
C ASP A 655 28.80 0.50 109.13
N GLN A 656 27.81 1.36 108.84
CA GLN A 656 28.01 2.77 108.51
C GLN A 656 28.24 3.59 109.78
N GLN A 657 29.44 4.19 109.91
CA GLN A 657 29.79 5.03 111.07
C GLN A 657 29.11 6.41 111.04
N GLY A 658 28.49 6.79 112.15
CA GLY A 658 27.91 8.12 112.39
C GLY A 658 26.38 8.19 112.33
N ALA A 659 25.71 7.05 112.13
CA ALA A 659 24.27 6.89 112.25
C ALA A 659 23.85 6.54 113.68
N SER A 660 22.54 6.44 113.93
CA SER A 660 22.00 6.16 115.28
C SER A 660 22.15 4.71 115.75
N LEU A 661 22.42 3.78 114.84
CA LEU A 661 22.66 2.36 115.10
C LEU A 661 24.01 1.89 114.54
N SER A 662 24.99 2.79 114.39
CA SER A 662 26.34 2.39 113.96
C SER A 662 26.95 1.35 114.89
N ASP A 663 27.56 0.33 114.31
CA ASP A 663 28.34 -0.68 115.02
C ASP A 663 29.79 -0.21 115.27
N ASP A 664 30.27 -0.40 116.50
CA ASP A 664 31.67 -0.21 116.92
C ASP A 664 32.53 -1.49 116.72
N CYS A 665 31.91 -2.56 116.20
CA CYS A 665 32.43 -3.90 115.96
C CYS A 665 31.96 -4.61 114.63
N PRO A 666 31.81 -3.97 113.44
CA PRO A 666 31.08 -4.49 112.23
C PRO A 666 31.34 -5.91 111.65
N ASP A 667 32.29 -6.66 112.20
CA ASP A 667 32.63 -8.04 111.82
C ASP A 667 32.43 -9.04 112.98
N GLN A 668 31.82 -8.63 114.11
CA GLN A 668 31.76 -9.36 115.38
C GLN A 668 30.45 -9.22 116.16
N TRP A 669 29.45 -9.98 115.71
CA TRP A 669 28.10 -10.09 116.29
C TRP A 669 28.04 -9.79 117.80
N GLY A 670 27.33 -8.72 118.15
CA GLY A 670 27.26 -8.21 119.50
C GLY A 670 25.89 -7.69 119.88
N LYS A 671 25.78 -7.20 121.13
CA LYS A 671 24.55 -6.60 121.69
C LYS A 671 24.81 -5.56 122.77
N SER A 672 26.06 -5.20 123.06
CA SER A 672 26.34 -4.10 123.98
C SER A 672 25.74 -2.79 123.44
N ASP A 673 25.19 -1.97 124.34
CA ASP A 673 24.53 -0.71 124.02
C ASP A 673 24.89 0.44 124.98
N GLN A 674 25.76 0.20 125.97
CA GLN A 674 26.14 1.18 126.99
C GLN A 674 27.46 1.91 126.71
N ASP A 675 28.45 1.26 126.09
CA ASP A 675 29.81 1.81 125.87
C ASP A 675 30.28 1.72 124.41
N ARG A 676 30.01 0.59 123.76
CA ARG A 676 30.26 0.31 122.35
C ARG A 676 29.05 -0.40 121.78
N SER A 677 28.45 0.16 120.74
CA SER A 677 27.30 -0.47 120.07
C SER A 677 27.75 -1.69 119.27
N GLY A 678 26.90 -2.73 119.17
CA GLY A 678 27.15 -3.92 118.33
C GLY A 678 28.37 -4.80 118.70
N CYS A 679 29.00 -4.57 119.85
CA CYS A 679 30.11 -5.40 120.32
C CYS A 679 29.65 -6.60 121.18
N PRO A 680 30.45 -7.67 121.26
CA PRO A 680 30.13 -8.83 122.10
C PRO A 680 29.91 -8.46 123.56
N ASP A 681 28.77 -8.87 124.12
CA ASP A 681 28.41 -8.80 125.54
C ASP A 681 28.12 -10.24 126.01
N GLY A 682 29.07 -10.81 126.76
CA GLY A 682 29.08 -12.22 127.13
C GLY A 682 28.13 -12.59 128.27
N ASP A 683 27.62 -11.61 129.03
CA ASP A 683 26.73 -11.86 130.18
C ASP A 683 25.39 -11.11 130.17
N GLY A 684 25.25 -10.10 129.30
CA GLY A 684 24.00 -9.39 129.03
C GLY A 684 23.73 -8.21 129.96
N ASP A 685 24.75 -7.59 130.56
CA ASP A 685 24.61 -6.37 131.38
C ASP A 685 24.54 -5.05 130.56
N GLY A 686 24.84 -5.12 129.26
CA GLY A 686 24.77 -4.02 128.28
C GLY A 686 26.13 -3.37 127.98
N TRP A 687 27.18 -3.67 128.75
CA TRP A 687 28.56 -3.26 128.45
C TRP A 687 29.27 -4.31 127.60
N SER A 688 30.15 -3.87 126.70
CA SER A 688 30.95 -4.79 125.90
C SER A 688 31.94 -5.59 126.75
N ASP A 689 32.26 -6.83 126.33
CA ASP A 689 33.25 -7.72 126.97
C ASP A 689 34.63 -7.05 127.15
N GLU A 690 34.95 -6.06 126.32
CA GLU A 690 36.20 -5.27 126.40
C GLU A 690 36.07 -4.04 127.34
N GLY A 691 34.86 -3.51 127.52
CA GLY A 691 34.53 -2.41 128.42
C GLY A 691 34.31 -2.82 129.87
N ASP A 692 33.86 -4.06 130.11
CA ASP A 692 33.55 -4.55 131.45
C ASP A 692 34.78 -5.09 132.23
N PHE A 693 34.83 -4.78 133.52
CA PHE A 693 35.80 -5.35 134.46
C PHE A 693 35.44 -6.77 134.93
N TYR A 694 34.18 -7.20 134.83
CA TYR A 694 33.77 -8.58 135.15
C TYR A 694 32.87 -9.24 134.07
N PRO A 695 33.34 -9.45 132.81
CA PRO A 695 32.53 -9.82 131.62
C PRO A 695 31.76 -11.17 131.62
N LEU A 696 31.53 -11.76 132.81
CA LEU A 696 30.84 -13.02 133.07
C LEU A 696 30.04 -12.96 134.41
N ASP A 697 29.78 -11.76 134.96
CA ASP A 697 29.01 -11.48 136.16
C ASP A 697 28.07 -10.26 135.94
N PRO A 698 26.85 -10.48 135.41
CA PRO A 698 25.94 -9.43 134.90
C PRO A 698 25.27 -8.60 136.01
N ASN A 699 25.88 -8.60 137.20
CA ASN A 699 25.48 -7.79 138.34
C ASN A 699 26.53 -6.71 138.65
N ARG A 700 27.69 -6.69 137.96
CA ARG A 700 28.88 -6.00 138.41
C ARG A 700 29.84 -5.57 137.29
N HIS A 701 29.75 -4.32 136.82
CA HIS A 701 30.81 -3.73 135.99
C HIS A 701 31.88 -2.89 136.73
N SER A 702 31.95 -2.93 138.08
CA SER A 702 32.96 -2.15 138.85
C SER A 702 33.30 -2.67 140.28
N ALA A 703 34.35 -2.10 140.92
CA ALA A 703 35.01 -2.63 142.13
C ALA A 703 35.08 -1.67 143.36
N ALA A 704 35.02 -2.18 144.61
CA ALA A 704 34.94 -1.38 145.85
C ALA A 704 35.73 -1.93 147.08
N SER A 705 35.92 -1.12 148.15
CA SER A 705 36.91 -1.31 149.25
C SER A 705 36.33 -1.15 150.70
N LEU A 706 36.99 -1.69 151.74
CA LEU A 706 36.42 -1.85 153.10
C LEU A 706 37.41 -1.67 154.29
N LEU A 707 37.10 -0.79 155.27
CA LEU A 707 37.85 -0.71 156.56
C LEU A 707 37.09 0.00 157.71
N ALA A 708 35.99 -0.57 158.26
CA ALA A 708 35.32 0.01 159.45
C ALA A 708 34.43 -0.96 160.30
N TYR A 709 34.52 -0.83 161.64
CA TYR A 709 33.58 -1.21 162.73
C TYR A 709 33.27 -2.68 163.13
N ILE A 710 33.87 -3.15 164.25
CA ILE A 710 33.30 -3.84 165.45
C ILE A 710 34.28 -3.58 166.65
N GLY A 711 33.94 -3.49 167.95
CA GLY A 711 32.61 -3.43 168.61
C GLY A 711 32.50 -3.78 170.12
N LEU A 712 33.51 -3.53 170.99
CA LEU A 712 33.48 -3.69 172.48
C LEU A 712 33.42 -5.12 173.09
N GLY A 713 34.01 -5.31 174.29
CA GLY A 713 33.70 -6.51 175.09
C GLY A 713 34.48 -6.89 176.37
N ALA A 714 35.08 -6.00 177.18
CA ALA A 714 35.45 -6.32 178.57
C ALA A 714 35.93 -5.11 179.41
N THR A 715 35.09 -4.60 180.31
CA THR A 715 35.52 -3.88 181.52
C THR A 715 34.93 -4.57 182.74
N ILE A 716 35.56 -4.36 183.91
CA ILE A 716 35.21 -4.82 185.26
C ILE A 716 35.89 -6.13 185.71
N LEU A 717 37.11 -5.99 186.25
CA LEU A 717 37.46 -6.48 187.59
C LEU A 717 38.78 -5.87 188.10
N ALA A 718 38.83 -5.54 189.40
CA ALA A 718 40.01 -5.33 190.26
C ALA A 718 41.26 -4.65 189.62
N MET A 719 41.63 -3.39 189.91
CA MET A 719 41.61 -2.69 191.20
C MET A 719 42.34 -3.46 192.33
N THR A 720 43.52 -2.95 192.68
CA THR A 720 44.34 -3.09 193.92
C THR A 720 45.56 -4.02 193.93
N GLY A 721 46.64 -3.55 194.57
CA GLY A 721 47.90 -4.27 194.80
C GLY A 721 49.11 -3.65 194.09
N LEU A 722 49.73 -2.58 194.63
CA LEU A 722 50.97 -2.66 195.44
C LEU A 722 52.10 -3.49 194.79
N TYR A 723 53.20 -2.87 194.34
CA TYR A 723 54.36 -2.44 195.16
C TYR A 723 55.50 -3.49 195.10
N VAL A 724 56.77 -3.07 195.27
CA VAL A 724 58.01 -3.88 195.11
C VAL A 724 58.31 -4.23 193.63
N TYR A 725 59.48 -3.99 193.03
CA TYR A 725 60.76 -3.37 193.42
C TYR A 725 61.38 -2.77 192.13
N ASN A 726 61.84 -1.52 192.07
CA ASN A 726 63.20 -1.09 192.40
C ASN A 726 64.34 -1.85 191.67
N ARG A 727 65.02 -1.13 190.75
CA ARG A 727 66.38 -1.35 190.21
C ARG A 727 66.68 -2.62 189.40
N ARG A 728 67.08 -2.41 188.14
CA ARG A 728 68.45 -1.93 187.87
C ARG A 728 68.41 -0.65 187.04
#